data_AF-A0A6A2XCS1-F1
#
_entry.id   AF-A0A6A2XCS1-F1
#
_cell.length_a   1.000
_cell.length_b   1.000
_cell.length_c   1.000
_cell.angle_alpha   90.00
_cell.angle_beta   90.00
_cell.angle_gamma   90.00
#
_symmetry.space_group_name_H-M   'P 1'
#
loop_
_entity.id
_entity.type
_entity.pdbx_description
1 polymer ?
#
loop_
_entity_poly.entity_id
_entity_poly.type
_entity_poly.pdbx_seq_one_letter_code
_entity_poly.pdbx_strand_id
1 'polypeptide(L)'
;MCQSQKVSFSIAVMIQPESGPVCLLGTEFQKKVCWEILVAGSEQGIEAGQVGLRLITKGDRQTIVSKEWSISATSIADGRWHIVTMTIDADIGEATCYLDGGFDGYQTGLPLSVGNGIWEQGTEVWVGVRPPIDMDAFGRSDSEGVESKMHIMDVFLWGRCLNEDEVASLHASICSTEFNLIDFPEDNWHWAYSPPRVDDWDSDPADVDLYDRDDVDWDGQYSSGRKRRSGREGFVVHVDSFARRYRKPRIETQDEINQRMLSVEMAVKEALSARGEMHFTDNEFPPNDLSLFMDPKNPPPKLQVVLEWMRPAEIVKGHSDSRPCLFSGAANPSDVCQGRLGDCWFLSAVAVLTEVSRISEVIISPEYNEEGIYTVRFCIQGEWVPVVVDDWIPCESPGKPAFATSKKANELWVSILEKAYAKLHGSYEALEGGLVQDALVDLTGGAGEEIDMRSSQAQLDLASGRLWSQLLRFKQEGSLLGAGSPSGSDVHVSSSGIVQGHAYSLLQVREVDGHKLVQIRNPWANEVEWNGPWSDSSSEWTDRMRHKLKHVPQSKDGIFWMSWQDFQIHFRSIYVCRVYPPEMRYSVHGQWRGYSAGGCQDYNSWHQNPQFRLRATGSDASYPIHVFITLTQGVSFSRTAAGFRNYQSSHDSQMFYIGMRILKTRGRRAAYNIYLHESVGGTDYVNSREISCEMVLEPEPKGYTIVPTTIHPGEEAPFVLSVFTKASVILEPL
;
A
#
# COMPACT_ATOMS: atom_id res chain seq x y z
N MET A 1 -3.76 28.11 26.35
CA MET A 1 -2.86 28.36 25.21
C MET A 1 -1.82 29.40 25.58
N CYS A 2 -2.21 30.65 25.84
CA CYS A 2 -1.35 31.62 26.52
C CYS A 2 -0.75 31.00 27.80
N GLN A 3 0.48 31.36 28.15
CA GLN A 3 1.28 30.78 29.25
C GLN A 3 1.62 29.27 29.11
N SER A 4 1.18 28.58 28.05
CA SER A 4 1.61 27.20 27.79
C SER A 4 3.02 27.20 27.21
N GLN A 5 3.94 26.44 27.81
CA GLN A 5 5.28 26.23 27.25
C GLN A 5 5.27 25.28 26.04
N LYS A 6 4.22 24.47 25.90
CA LYS A 6 4.02 23.56 24.76
C LYS A 6 2.64 23.79 24.15
N VAL A 7 2.57 23.91 22.83
CA VAL A 7 1.33 24.04 22.05
C VAL A 7 1.45 23.17 20.82
N SER A 8 0.38 22.46 20.43
CA SER A 8 0.30 21.91 19.07
C SER A 8 -0.96 22.36 18.35
N PHE A 9 -0.79 22.51 17.05
CA PHE A 9 -1.79 22.86 16.06
C PHE A 9 -1.96 21.68 15.11
N SER A 10 -3.19 21.24 14.88
CA SER A 10 -3.53 20.28 13.83
C SER A 10 -4.56 20.88 12.89
N ILE A 11 -4.32 20.79 11.59
CA ILE A 11 -5.25 21.24 10.56
C ILE A 11 -5.37 20.19 9.46
N ALA A 12 -6.61 19.86 9.09
CA ALA A 12 -6.91 19.10 7.89
C ALA A 12 -7.05 20.08 6.72
N VAL A 13 -6.11 20.05 5.79
CA VAL A 13 -5.92 21.05 4.74
C VAL A 13 -5.63 20.39 3.40
N MET A 14 -6.10 20.99 2.31
CA MET A 14 -5.75 20.64 0.93
C MET A 14 -5.20 21.87 0.23
N ILE A 15 -4.04 21.76 -0.39
CA ILE A 15 -3.37 22.86 -1.12
C ILE A 15 -3.09 22.40 -2.54
N GLN A 16 -3.55 23.15 -3.54
CA GLN A 16 -3.30 22.81 -4.95
C GLN A 16 -1.84 23.06 -5.34
N PRO A 17 -1.25 22.29 -6.29
CA PRO A 17 0.14 22.47 -6.72
C PRO A 17 0.46 23.84 -7.31
N GLU A 18 -0.55 24.48 -7.90
CA GLU A 18 -0.50 25.83 -8.46
C GLU A 18 -0.80 26.93 -7.43
N SER A 19 -1.03 26.60 -6.15
CA SER A 19 -1.32 27.60 -5.13
C SER A 19 -0.12 28.50 -4.87
N GLY A 20 -0.37 29.81 -4.80
CA GLY A 20 0.56 30.75 -4.14
C GLY A 20 0.80 30.38 -2.66
N PRO A 21 1.77 31.03 -1.97
CA PRO A 21 2.05 30.77 -0.57
C PRO A 21 0.79 30.91 0.30
N VAL A 22 0.67 30.04 1.31
CA VAL A 22 -0.49 30.00 2.18
C VAL A 22 -0.09 29.92 3.65
N CYS A 23 -0.63 30.81 4.48
CA CYS A 23 -0.51 30.66 5.92
C CYS A 23 -1.60 29.72 6.46
N LEU A 24 -1.20 28.78 7.31
CA LEU A 24 -2.10 27.86 8.00
C LEU A 24 -2.60 28.47 9.31
N LEU A 25 -1.70 29.06 10.10
CA LEU A 25 -1.98 29.73 11.37
C LEU A 25 -1.01 30.88 11.59
N GLY A 26 -1.51 32.00 12.09
CA GLY A 26 -0.65 33.08 12.57
C GLY A 26 -1.12 33.70 13.88
N THR A 27 -0.22 34.44 14.52
CA THR A 27 -0.43 35.00 15.86
C THR A 27 -0.01 36.46 15.93
N GLU A 28 -0.80 37.30 16.58
CA GLU A 28 -0.62 38.75 16.62
C GLU A 28 -0.78 39.29 18.05
N PHE A 29 0.18 40.05 18.54
CA PHE A 29 0.17 40.65 19.87
C PHE A 29 0.57 42.13 19.81
N GLN A 30 -0.26 43.02 20.39
CA GLN A 30 -0.06 44.47 20.34
C GLN A 30 0.21 45.01 18.91
N LYS A 31 -0.47 44.47 17.89
CA LYS A 31 -0.29 44.76 16.45
C LYS A 31 1.08 44.37 15.87
N LYS A 32 1.81 43.48 16.55
CA LYS A 32 3.00 42.82 16.02
C LYS A 32 2.67 41.35 15.82
N VAL A 33 2.78 40.87 14.58
CA VAL A 33 2.76 39.43 14.29
C VAL A 33 3.96 38.80 14.99
N CYS A 34 3.75 37.69 15.69
CA CYS A 34 4.79 36.95 16.39
C CYS A 34 5.24 35.74 15.57
N TRP A 35 4.34 34.77 15.37
CA TRP A 35 4.63 33.51 14.68
C TRP A 35 3.60 33.23 13.59
N GLU A 36 4.07 32.73 12.44
CA GLU A 36 3.27 32.21 11.34
C GLU A 36 3.73 30.80 10.95
N ILE A 37 2.77 29.89 10.82
CA ILE A 37 2.92 28.57 10.22
C ILE A 37 2.48 28.69 8.77
N LEU A 38 3.35 28.41 7.82
CA LEU A 38 3.07 28.65 6.39
C LEU A 38 3.52 27.50 5.51
N VAL A 39 2.89 27.41 4.35
CA VAL A 39 3.27 26.51 3.25
C VAL A 39 3.71 27.40 2.11
N ALA A 40 4.98 27.30 1.73
CA ALA A 40 5.54 28.17 0.72
C ALA A 40 5.03 27.80 -0.68
N GLY A 41 4.60 28.81 -1.43
CA GLY A 41 4.35 28.68 -2.87
C GLY A 41 5.67 28.50 -3.62
N SER A 42 5.58 28.14 -4.89
CA SER A 42 6.69 27.65 -5.71
C SER A 42 7.92 28.56 -5.90
N GLU A 43 7.89 29.83 -5.48
CA GLU A 43 8.90 30.82 -5.87
C GLU A 43 9.70 31.51 -4.75
N GLN A 44 9.48 31.25 -3.45
CA GLN A 44 10.24 31.94 -2.38
C GLN A 44 10.61 31.11 -1.14
N GLY A 45 11.88 31.16 -0.75
CA GLY A 45 12.38 31.04 0.64
C GLY A 45 12.49 29.64 1.25
N ILE A 46 11.47 28.80 1.07
CA ILE A 46 11.37 27.43 1.58
C ILE A 46 11.21 26.48 0.38
N GLU A 47 11.58 25.20 0.49
CA GLU A 47 11.37 24.25 -0.61
C GLU A 47 9.86 24.12 -0.91
N ALA A 48 9.48 24.20 -2.18
CA ALA A 48 8.10 24.44 -2.60
C ALA A 48 7.09 23.45 -1.98
N GLY A 49 6.09 24.00 -1.29
CA GLY A 49 5.00 23.27 -0.65
C GLY A 49 5.32 22.57 0.69
N GLN A 50 6.52 22.73 1.26
CA GLN A 50 6.81 22.31 2.64
C GLN A 50 6.15 23.23 3.67
N VAL A 51 5.89 22.69 4.88
CA VAL A 51 5.44 23.43 6.05
C VAL A 51 6.65 24.04 6.77
N GLY A 52 6.69 25.38 6.78
CA GLY A 52 7.65 26.18 7.52
C GLY A 52 7.03 26.95 8.68
N LEU A 53 7.91 27.46 9.54
CA LEU A 53 7.61 28.36 10.63
C LEU A 53 8.39 29.66 10.43
N ARG A 54 7.75 30.80 10.67
CA ARG A 54 8.33 32.13 10.48
C ARG A 54 8.08 33.01 11.69
N LEU A 55 9.14 33.68 12.14
CA LEU A 55 9.08 34.72 13.17
C LEU A 55 9.07 36.08 12.46
N ILE A 56 7.99 36.83 12.64
CA ILE A 56 7.81 38.15 12.04
C ILE A 56 8.01 39.23 13.10
N THR A 57 8.35 40.45 12.68
CA THR A 57 8.14 41.65 13.50
C THR A 57 7.55 42.75 12.63
N LYS A 58 6.33 43.19 12.97
CA LYS A 58 5.67 44.32 12.30
C LYS A 58 6.16 45.65 12.90
N GLY A 59 6.70 46.53 12.04
CA GLY A 59 7.01 47.92 12.38
C GLY A 59 5.91 48.87 11.88
N ASP A 60 5.99 50.15 12.25
CA ASP A 60 4.97 51.16 11.92
C ASP A 60 4.79 51.45 10.41
N ARG A 61 5.66 50.90 9.55
CA ARG A 61 5.67 51.12 8.08
C ARG A 61 6.12 49.93 7.23
N GLN A 62 6.69 48.89 7.83
CA GLN A 62 7.22 47.71 7.13
C GLN A 62 7.15 46.48 8.05
N THR A 63 6.74 45.35 7.50
CA THR A 63 6.87 44.03 8.13
C THR A 63 8.23 43.43 7.78
N ILE A 64 9.00 43.01 8.79
CA ILE A 64 10.34 42.42 8.60
C ILE A 64 10.29 40.95 9.03
N VAL A 65 10.75 40.06 8.14
CA VAL A 65 11.03 38.65 8.47
C VAL A 65 12.23 38.62 9.40
N SER A 66 12.04 38.19 10.64
CA SER A 66 13.13 38.16 11.62
C SER A 66 13.93 36.87 11.51
N LYS A 67 13.24 35.73 11.36
CA LYS A 67 13.80 34.39 11.06
C LYS A 67 12.74 33.51 10.40
N GLU A 68 13.18 32.51 9.66
CA GLU A 68 12.35 31.51 8.98
C GLU A 68 13.03 30.14 9.08
N TRP A 69 12.23 29.08 9.17
CA TRP A 69 12.67 27.69 9.33
C TRP A 69 11.77 26.78 8.49
N SER A 70 12.35 25.87 7.70
CA SER A 70 11.60 24.70 7.22
C SER A 70 11.55 23.66 8.34
N ILE A 71 10.39 23.03 8.56
CA ILE A 71 10.19 22.01 9.60
C ILE A 71 9.78 20.68 8.98
N SER A 72 8.98 20.68 7.91
CA SER A 72 8.59 19.49 7.18
C SER A 72 9.56 19.21 6.02
N ALA A 73 9.79 17.94 5.72
CA ALA A 73 10.55 17.47 4.56
C ALA A 73 9.63 17.18 3.36
N THR A 74 8.38 16.80 3.62
CA THR A 74 7.39 16.49 2.57
C THR A 74 6.64 17.76 2.15
N SER A 75 6.40 17.87 0.84
CA SER A 75 5.57 18.91 0.24
C SER A 75 4.10 18.47 0.25
N ILE A 76 3.20 19.36 0.69
CA ILE A 76 1.75 19.14 0.80
C ILE A 76 0.93 19.97 -0.21
N ALA A 77 1.60 20.60 -1.17
CA ALA A 77 0.99 21.30 -2.29
C ALA A 77 0.80 20.32 -3.46
N ASP A 78 0.01 19.27 -3.25
CA ASP A 78 -0.19 18.18 -4.22
C ASP A 78 -1.67 17.95 -4.61
N GLY A 79 -2.58 18.80 -4.10
CA GLY A 79 -4.02 18.71 -4.34
C GLY A 79 -4.76 17.66 -3.49
N ARG A 80 -4.10 16.99 -2.54
CA ARG A 80 -4.72 16.01 -1.63
C ARG A 80 -5.03 16.61 -0.26
N TRP A 81 -5.86 15.92 0.52
CA TRP A 81 -6.09 16.25 1.93
C TRP A 81 -4.94 15.74 2.79
N HIS A 82 -4.34 16.63 3.56
CA HIS A 82 -3.29 16.35 4.54
C HIS A 82 -3.69 16.82 5.94
N ILE A 83 -3.35 16.03 6.96
CA ILE A 83 -3.43 16.43 8.37
C ILE A 83 -2.05 16.95 8.80
N VAL A 84 -1.88 18.26 8.77
CA VAL A 84 -0.67 18.93 9.26
C VAL A 84 -0.78 19.10 10.77
N THR A 85 0.10 18.45 11.54
CA THR A 85 0.17 18.58 13.00
C THR A 85 1.53 19.09 13.42
N MET A 86 1.60 20.35 13.83
CA MET A 86 2.84 20.98 14.27
C MET A 86 2.81 21.29 15.77
N THR A 87 3.84 20.86 16.49
CA THR A 87 4.03 21.15 17.92
C THR A 87 5.19 22.11 18.09
N ILE A 88 5.00 23.17 18.88
CA ILE A 88 6.06 24.09 19.32
C ILE A 88 6.27 23.87 20.82
N ASP A 89 7.52 23.81 21.24
CA ASP A 89 7.94 23.59 22.63
C ASP A 89 9.02 24.61 23.06
N ALA A 90 8.62 25.53 23.92
CA ALA A 90 9.44 26.62 24.44
C ALA A 90 10.38 26.20 25.58
N ASP A 91 10.16 25.06 26.24
CA ASP A 91 11.05 24.58 27.30
C ASP A 91 12.38 24.08 26.72
N ILE A 92 12.34 23.52 25.50
CA ILE A 92 13.50 22.99 24.77
C ILE A 92 13.89 23.82 23.52
N GLY A 93 13.03 24.75 23.07
CA GLY A 93 13.30 25.58 21.90
C GLY A 93 13.17 24.82 20.58
N GLU A 94 12.21 23.90 20.50
CA GLU A 94 12.02 23.00 19.35
C GLU A 94 10.62 23.13 18.74
N ALA A 95 10.50 22.77 17.47
CA ALA A 95 9.22 22.48 16.84
C ALA A 95 9.28 21.18 16.04
N THR A 96 8.21 20.39 16.08
CA THR A 96 8.07 19.11 15.36
C THR A 96 6.86 19.15 14.45
N CYS A 97 7.00 18.64 13.22
CA CYS A 97 5.91 18.48 12.26
C CYS A 97 5.60 17.00 12.04
N TYR A 98 4.31 16.68 12.07
CA TYR A 98 3.74 15.41 11.67
C TYR A 98 2.77 15.66 10.53
N LEU A 99 2.84 14.85 9.48
CA LEU A 99 1.93 14.88 8.34
C LEU A 99 1.21 13.54 8.26
N ASP A 100 -0.13 13.58 8.21
CA ASP A 100 -1.00 12.40 8.15
C ASP A 100 -0.77 11.38 9.29
N GLY A 101 -0.27 11.88 10.44
CA GLY A 101 0.09 11.09 11.61
C GLY A 101 1.51 10.50 11.58
N GLY A 102 2.21 10.55 10.44
CA GLY A 102 3.63 10.24 10.33
C GLY A 102 4.50 11.41 10.83
N PHE A 103 5.66 11.12 11.41
CA PHE A 103 6.64 12.16 11.76
C PHE A 103 7.39 12.60 10.49
N ASP A 104 7.34 13.89 10.17
CA ASP A 104 7.89 14.41 8.91
C ASP A 104 9.15 15.26 9.11
N GLY A 105 9.29 15.92 10.27
CA GLY A 105 10.53 16.63 10.60
C GLY A 105 10.49 17.39 11.92
N TYR A 106 11.63 18.00 12.25
CA TYR A 106 11.79 18.82 13.45
C TYR A 106 12.88 19.87 13.26
N GLN A 107 12.75 20.97 14.00
CA GLN A 107 13.71 22.07 14.04
C GLN A 107 14.04 22.41 15.49
N THR A 108 15.33 22.64 15.79
CA THR A 108 15.82 23.02 17.12
C THR A 108 16.41 24.44 17.10
N GLY A 109 16.60 25.04 18.27
CA GLY A 109 17.21 26.37 18.41
C GLY A 109 16.28 27.54 18.08
N LEU A 110 14.97 27.37 18.25
CA LEU A 110 13.99 28.45 18.15
C LEU A 110 14.22 29.50 19.26
N PRO A 111 14.16 30.81 18.97
CA PRO A 111 14.36 31.88 19.95
C PRO A 111 13.12 32.10 20.83
N LEU A 112 12.69 31.05 21.54
CA LEU A 112 11.56 31.07 22.45
C LEU A 112 12.02 31.55 23.85
N SER A 113 11.23 32.42 24.48
CA SER A 113 11.56 33.00 25.78
C SER A 113 11.17 32.07 26.93
N VAL A 114 12.16 31.41 27.53
CA VAL A 114 11.98 30.57 28.72
C VAL A 114 11.41 31.42 29.88
N GLY A 115 10.15 31.20 30.24
CA GLY A 115 9.53 31.81 31.42
C GLY A 115 8.03 32.12 31.29
N ASN A 116 7.60 32.72 30.17
CA ASN A 116 6.24 33.29 30.04
C ASN A 116 5.26 32.49 29.14
N GLY A 117 5.70 31.38 28.54
CA GLY A 117 4.93 30.60 27.58
C GLY A 117 5.17 31.04 26.13
N ILE A 118 4.66 30.26 25.17
CA ILE A 118 4.81 30.52 23.72
C ILE A 118 4.11 31.83 23.29
N TRP A 119 2.99 32.16 23.94
CA TRP A 119 2.20 33.37 23.68
C TRP A 119 1.81 34.08 24.98
N GLU A 120 1.81 35.42 24.92
CA GLU A 120 1.37 36.29 26.00
C GLU A 120 -0.17 36.33 26.12
N GLN A 121 -0.66 36.86 27.24
CA GLN A 121 -2.10 37.04 27.44
C GLN A 121 -2.60 38.22 26.60
N GLY A 122 -3.54 37.95 25.68
CA GLY A 122 -4.04 38.93 24.72
C GLY A 122 -3.44 38.80 23.31
N THR A 123 -2.68 37.74 23.03
CA THR A 123 -2.33 37.35 21.66
C THR A 123 -3.58 36.86 20.92
N GLU A 124 -3.88 37.47 19.79
CA GLU A 124 -4.89 37.00 18.83
C GLU A 124 -4.31 35.89 17.97
N VAL A 125 -5.12 34.87 17.67
CA VAL A 125 -4.74 33.74 16.80
C VAL A 125 -5.73 33.67 15.64
N TRP A 126 -5.20 33.57 14.43
CA TRP A 126 -5.98 33.45 13.20
C TRP A 126 -5.53 32.23 12.39
N VAL A 127 -6.43 31.69 11.58
CA VAL A 127 -6.24 30.44 10.83
C VAL A 127 -6.75 30.65 9.41
N GLY A 128 -6.01 30.15 8.42
CA GLY A 128 -6.35 30.23 7.00
C GLY A 128 -5.70 31.38 6.22
N VAL A 129 -6.12 31.55 4.97
CA VAL A 129 -5.47 32.41 3.96
C VAL A 129 -5.55 33.91 4.36
N ARG A 130 -4.53 34.42 5.06
CA ARG A 130 -4.34 35.86 5.27
C ARG A 130 -3.46 36.40 4.12
N PRO A 131 -3.90 37.41 3.35
CA PRO A 131 -3.04 38.04 2.36
C PRO A 131 -1.89 38.81 3.05
N PRO A 132 -0.74 39.02 2.38
CA PRO A 132 0.31 39.89 2.90
C PRO A 132 -0.19 41.34 2.96
N ILE A 133 -0.62 41.78 4.15
CA ILE A 133 -1.02 43.17 4.40
C ILE A 133 0.23 43.97 4.79
N ASP A 134 1.04 44.32 3.78
CA ASP A 134 1.89 45.52 3.75
C ASP A 134 2.32 45.78 2.28
N MET A 135 1.70 46.78 1.65
CA MET A 135 2.20 47.35 0.38
C MET A 135 3.60 47.95 0.61
N ASP A 136 4.50 47.75 -0.36
CA ASP A 136 5.77 48.47 -0.35
C ASP A 136 5.59 50.00 -0.56
N ALA A 137 6.68 50.77 -0.44
CA ALA A 137 6.66 52.22 -0.62
C ALA A 137 6.28 52.68 -2.05
N PHE A 138 6.08 51.75 -2.99
CA PHE A 138 5.65 51.98 -4.37
C PHE A 138 4.28 51.38 -4.68
N GLY A 139 3.60 50.80 -3.70
CA GLY A 139 2.25 50.25 -3.84
C GLY A 139 2.17 48.88 -4.50
N ARG A 140 3.26 48.09 -4.49
CA ARG A 140 3.26 46.70 -4.97
C ARG A 140 2.96 45.73 -3.84
N SER A 141 2.12 44.74 -4.14
CA SER A 141 2.01 43.50 -3.36
C SER A 141 3.17 42.60 -3.74
N ASP A 142 3.84 41.97 -2.77
CA ASP A 142 4.95 41.03 -2.98
C ASP A 142 4.49 39.64 -3.48
N SER A 143 3.26 39.58 -4.01
CA SER A 143 2.59 38.40 -4.55
C SER A 143 1.92 38.70 -5.91
N GLU A 144 2.64 39.32 -6.85
CA GLU A 144 2.27 39.26 -8.28
C GLU A 144 2.51 37.81 -8.75
N GLY A 145 1.44 36.99 -8.85
CA GLY A 145 1.61 35.57 -9.20
C GLY A 145 0.30 34.80 -9.35
N VAL A 146 -0.13 34.13 -8.28
CA VAL A 146 -1.20 33.11 -8.35
C VAL A 146 -2.13 33.18 -7.14
N GLU A 147 -3.43 32.92 -7.35
CA GLU A 147 -4.42 32.79 -6.28
C GLU A 147 -4.07 31.63 -5.33
N SER A 148 -4.19 31.84 -4.01
CA SER A 148 -4.02 30.78 -3.02
C SER A 148 -5.22 29.82 -3.08
N LYS A 149 -5.01 28.61 -3.60
CA LYS A 149 -6.05 27.58 -3.75
C LYS A 149 -5.93 26.56 -2.63
N MET A 150 -6.55 26.89 -1.49
CA MET A 150 -6.55 26.06 -0.28
C MET A 150 -7.97 25.79 0.24
N HIS A 151 -8.21 24.56 0.68
CA HIS A 151 -9.40 24.16 1.44
C HIS A 151 -9.00 23.72 2.85
N ILE A 152 -9.82 24.07 3.85
CA ILE A 152 -9.68 23.62 5.24
C ILE A 152 -10.92 22.83 5.59
N MET A 153 -10.76 21.68 6.23
CA MET A 153 -11.87 20.86 6.74
C MET A 153 -12.03 21.04 8.26
N ASP A 154 -10.98 20.76 9.02
CA ASP A 154 -10.97 20.79 10.49
C ASP A 154 -9.73 21.49 11.03
N VAL A 155 -9.87 22.13 12.18
CA VAL A 155 -8.78 22.83 12.88
C VAL A 155 -8.85 22.54 14.38
N PHE A 156 -7.75 22.07 14.95
CA PHE A 156 -7.58 21.85 16.38
C PHE A 156 -6.34 22.58 16.86
N LEU A 157 -6.45 23.22 18.02
CA LEU A 157 -5.33 23.93 18.64
C LEU A 157 -5.34 23.66 20.13
N TRP A 158 -4.32 22.99 20.64
CA TRP A 158 -4.26 22.53 22.03
C TRP A 158 -2.99 23.02 22.74
N GLY A 159 -3.15 23.39 24.02
CA GLY A 159 -2.01 23.62 24.91
C GLY A 159 -1.52 22.32 25.56
N ARG A 160 -0.76 22.45 26.66
CA ARG A 160 -0.36 21.33 27.51
C ARG A 160 -1.56 20.43 27.86
N CYS A 161 -1.41 19.12 27.69
CA CYS A 161 -2.36 18.14 28.24
C CYS A 161 -2.44 18.29 29.76
N LEU A 162 -3.67 18.47 30.28
CA LEU A 162 -3.92 18.42 31.72
C LEU A 162 -3.50 17.05 32.27
N ASN A 163 -2.85 17.01 33.42
CA ASN A 163 -2.60 15.75 34.12
C ASN A 163 -3.90 15.25 34.80
N GLU A 164 -3.95 13.98 35.23
CA GLU A 164 -5.18 13.39 35.79
C GLU A 164 -5.68 14.16 37.04
N ASP A 165 -4.77 14.69 37.86
CA ASP A 165 -5.09 15.52 39.03
C ASP A 165 -5.71 16.87 38.64
N GLU A 166 -5.22 17.51 37.57
CA GLU A 166 -5.79 18.74 37.00
C GLU A 166 -7.14 18.49 36.34
N VAL A 167 -7.32 17.36 35.65
CA VAL A 167 -8.62 16.95 35.09
C VAL A 167 -9.63 16.72 36.21
N ALA A 168 -9.23 16.02 37.28
CA ALA A 168 -10.08 15.82 38.46
C ALA A 168 -10.41 17.15 39.17
N SER A 169 -9.44 18.06 39.28
CA SER A 169 -9.63 19.40 39.84
C SER A 169 -10.55 20.29 38.98
N LEU A 170 -10.44 20.21 37.65
CA LEU A 170 -11.34 20.88 36.72
C LEU A 170 -12.77 20.34 36.88
N HIS A 171 -12.93 19.02 36.98
CA HIS A 171 -14.22 18.37 37.18
C HIS A 171 -14.85 18.70 38.55
N ALA A 172 -14.03 18.92 39.58
CA ALA A 172 -14.46 19.37 40.90
C ALA A 172 -14.87 20.86 40.90
N SER A 173 -14.11 21.73 40.23
CA SER A 173 -14.38 23.17 40.16
C SER A 173 -15.57 23.53 39.26
N ILE A 174 -15.80 22.79 38.18
CA ILE A 174 -17.01 22.93 37.35
C ILE A 174 -18.27 22.52 38.14
N CYS A 175 -18.14 21.61 39.12
CA CYS A 175 -19.23 21.25 40.03
C CYS A 175 -19.41 22.23 41.22
N SER A 176 -18.47 23.15 41.47
CA SER A 176 -18.65 24.17 42.51
C SER A 176 -19.39 25.40 41.99
N THR A 177 -20.60 25.56 42.52
CA THR A 177 -21.54 26.67 42.33
C THR A 177 -20.91 28.08 42.31
N GLU A 178 -20.90 28.76 41.15
CA GLU A 178 -20.92 30.24 41.13
C GLU A 178 -21.45 30.94 39.84
N PHE A 179 -21.83 30.21 38.77
CA PHE A 179 -22.40 30.80 37.55
C PHE A 179 -23.90 30.51 37.34
N ASN A 180 -24.73 30.85 38.34
CA ASN A 180 -26.20 30.70 38.28
C ASN A 180 -26.93 32.03 38.58
N LEU A 181 -26.44 33.13 38.02
CA LEU A 181 -27.07 34.45 38.06
C LEU A 181 -26.60 35.30 36.87
N ILE A 182 -27.39 35.30 35.80
CA ILE A 182 -27.77 36.43 34.92
C ILE A 182 -28.75 35.84 33.89
N ASP A 183 -30.04 36.08 34.10
CA ASP A 183 -31.06 35.94 33.05
C ASP A 183 -30.96 37.14 32.10
N PHE A 184 -31.08 36.89 30.79
CA PHE A 184 -31.67 37.87 29.87
C PHE A 184 -32.66 37.15 28.93
N PRO A 185 -33.91 37.66 28.80
CA PRO A 185 -34.93 37.10 27.90
C PRO A 185 -34.79 37.65 26.47
N GLU A 186 -35.54 37.03 25.54
CA GLU A 186 -35.74 37.32 24.09
C GLU A 186 -35.10 36.27 23.16
N ASP A 187 -35.73 35.83 22.05
CA ASP A 187 -37.17 35.66 21.75
C ASP A 187 -37.32 34.77 20.49
N ASN A 188 -38.24 33.79 20.49
CA ASN A 188 -38.94 33.12 19.35
C ASN A 188 -38.16 32.70 18.05
N TRP A 189 -38.44 31.57 17.38
CA TRP A 189 -39.71 31.21 16.74
C TRP A 189 -39.84 29.70 16.39
N HIS A 190 -41.04 29.30 15.98
CA HIS A 190 -41.56 27.92 16.00
C HIS A 190 -41.27 27.02 14.78
N TRP A 191 -41.35 25.70 15.04
CA TRP A 191 -41.46 24.63 14.04
C TRP A 191 -42.86 24.57 13.38
N ALA A 192 -42.92 24.09 12.13
CA ALA A 192 -44.17 23.85 11.41
C ALA A 192 -44.30 22.40 10.88
N TYR A 193 -45.20 21.65 11.54
CA TYR A 193 -46.10 20.60 11.02
C TYR A 193 -45.64 19.52 10.02
N SER A 194 -45.83 18.27 10.45
CA SER A 194 -46.08 17.10 9.58
C SER A 194 -47.56 16.68 9.63
N PRO A 195 -48.18 16.16 8.54
CA PRO A 195 -49.47 15.46 8.58
C PRO A 195 -49.35 13.96 8.94
N PRO A 196 -50.47 13.25 9.24
CA PRO A 196 -50.42 12.12 10.19
C PRO A 196 -50.64 10.70 9.63
N ARG A 197 -50.52 9.74 10.57
CA ARG A 197 -50.66 8.28 10.51
C ARG A 197 -51.94 7.74 9.85
N VAL A 198 -51.87 6.46 9.45
CA VAL A 198 -52.96 5.48 9.58
C VAL A 198 -52.38 4.21 10.22
N ASP A 199 -53.11 3.60 11.15
CA ASP A 199 -52.76 2.36 11.86
C ASP A 199 -53.16 1.10 11.06
N ASP A 200 -52.55 -0.06 11.35
CA ASP A 200 -53.33 -1.28 11.63
C ASP A 200 -52.53 -2.33 12.43
N TRP A 201 -53.25 -3.18 13.16
CA TRP A 201 -52.74 -4.28 14.00
C TRP A 201 -52.67 -5.61 13.23
N ASP A 202 -51.78 -6.54 13.61
CA ASP A 202 -52.23 -7.78 14.28
C ASP A 202 -51.11 -8.68 14.87
N SER A 203 -51.32 -9.04 16.15
CA SER A 203 -51.18 -10.35 16.81
C SER A 203 -49.92 -11.26 16.73
N ASP A 204 -49.36 -11.48 17.93
CA ASP A 204 -48.49 -12.52 18.54
C ASP A 204 -49.03 -13.99 18.37
N PRO A 205 -48.44 -15.12 18.90
CA PRO A 205 -47.35 -15.30 19.90
C PRO A 205 -46.38 -16.54 19.74
N ALA A 206 -45.59 -16.81 20.80
CA ALA A 206 -45.00 -18.11 21.26
C ALA A 206 -43.64 -18.55 20.64
N ASP A 207 -42.75 -19.30 21.33
CA ASP A 207 -42.87 -20.09 22.58
C ASP A 207 -41.58 -20.12 23.45
N VAL A 208 -41.65 -20.66 24.68
CA VAL A 208 -40.57 -20.78 25.68
C VAL A 208 -40.37 -22.23 26.13
N ASP A 209 -39.12 -22.66 26.40
CA ASP A 209 -38.69 -23.63 27.45
C ASP A 209 -37.14 -23.79 27.39
N LEU A 210 -36.30 -23.85 28.45
CA LEU A 210 -36.30 -24.64 29.72
C LEU A 210 -36.01 -26.14 29.49
N TYR A 211 -35.22 -26.91 30.27
CA TYR A 211 -34.46 -26.74 31.54
C TYR A 211 -32.96 -27.13 31.31
N ASP A 212 -32.01 -27.32 32.25
CA ASP A 212 -31.86 -27.34 33.74
C ASP A 212 -30.46 -26.70 34.06
N ARG A 213 -30.14 -26.10 35.22
CA ARG A 213 -29.96 -26.55 36.63
C ARG A 213 -28.73 -27.43 36.94
N ASP A 214 -27.81 -26.86 37.73
CA ASP A 214 -27.32 -27.46 38.98
C ASP A 214 -26.77 -26.38 39.96
N ASP A 215 -27.58 -26.17 41.00
CA ASP A 215 -27.42 -25.63 42.35
C ASP A 215 -26.01 -25.22 42.92
N VAL A 216 -25.91 -24.00 43.51
CA VAL A 216 -25.67 -23.68 44.96
C VAL A 216 -24.18 -23.48 45.33
N ASP A 217 -23.74 -22.37 45.95
CA ASP A 217 -24.03 -21.96 47.35
C ASP A 217 -24.00 -20.43 47.64
N TRP A 218 -24.56 -20.03 48.79
CA TRP A 218 -24.82 -18.64 49.23
C TRP A 218 -23.88 -18.11 50.34
N ASP A 219 -23.67 -16.78 50.38
CA ASP A 219 -23.67 -15.88 51.57
C ASP A 219 -22.96 -14.54 51.24
N GLY A 220 -23.36 -13.34 51.71
CA GLY A 220 -24.45 -12.97 52.62
C GLY A 220 -24.79 -11.45 52.58
N GLN A 221 -25.80 -11.04 53.37
CA GLN A 221 -26.53 -9.74 53.35
C GLN A 221 -25.69 -8.54 53.90
N TYR A 222 -25.95 -7.25 53.60
CA TYR A 222 -27.04 -6.33 54.07
C TYR A 222 -26.74 -4.88 53.55
N SER A 223 -27.62 -3.84 53.48
CA SER A 223 -29.09 -3.70 53.52
C SER A 223 -29.58 -2.29 53.07
N SER A 224 -30.82 -2.18 52.56
CA SER A 224 -31.80 -1.06 52.63
C SER A 224 -31.43 0.43 52.39
N GLY A 225 -32.12 1.12 51.46
CA GLY A 225 -31.97 2.59 51.26
C GLY A 225 -32.97 3.35 50.35
N ARG A 226 -34.30 3.20 50.53
CA ARG A 226 -35.44 4.03 50.02
C ARG A 226 -35.32 4.93 48.76
N LYS A 227 -36.26 4.66 47.82
CA LYS A 227 -36.76 5.52 46.71
C LYS A 227 -36.75 7.06 46.94
N ARG A 228 -36.40 7.79 45.88
CA ARG A 228 -37.26 8.87 45.31
C ARG A 228 -37.12 8.91 43.77
N ARG A 229 -38.25 8.84 43.06
CA ARG A 229 -38.33 9.28 41.65
C ARG A 229 -38.59 10.79 41.65
N SER A 230 -37.77 11.55 40.94
CA SER A 230 -38.14 12.88 40.44
C SER A 230 -37.84 12.88 38.95
N GLY A 231 -38.88 12.91 38.12
CA GLY A 231 -38.72 12.88 36.68
C GLY A 231 -38.16 14.20 36.16
N ARG A 232 -37.14 14.10 35.30
CA ARG A 232 -36.88 15.00 34.18
C ARG A 232 -36.29 14.14 33.07
N GLU A 233 -36.88 14.22 31.90
CA GLU A 233 -36.30 13.63 30.69
C GLU A 233 -35.02 14.41 30.38
N GLY A 234 -33.88 13.75 30.56
CA GLY A 234 -32.61 14.19 30.03
C GLY A 234 -32.20 13.18 28.97
N PHE A 235 -32.12 13.60 27.71
CA PHE A 235 -31.43 12.83 26.68
C PHE A 235 -29.96 12.74 27.09
N VAL A 236 -29.56 11.58 27.63
CA VAL A 236 -28.15 11.27 27.85
C VAL A 236 -27.55 10.97 26.49
N VAL A 237 -27.01 12.00 25.84
CA VAL A 237 -25.95 11.80 24.86
C VAL A 237 -24.81 11.15 25.64
N HIS A 238 -24.58 9.86 25.37
CA HIS A 238 -23.45 9.15 25.93
C HIS A 238 -22.19 9.69 25.22
N VAL A 239 -21.68 10.80 25.74
CA VAL A 239 -20.38 11.33 25.33
C VAL A 239 -19.36 10.29 25.76
N ASP A 240 -18.91 9.48 24.80
CA ASP A 240 -17.88 8.48 25.03
C ASP A 240 -16.69 9.18 25.68
N SER A 241 -16.46 8.86 26.94
CA SER A 241 -15.29 9.31 27.68
C SER A 241 -14.06 8.87 26.91
N PHE A 242 -13.33 9.83 26.35
CA PHE A 242 -12.08 9.64 25.60
C PHE A 242 -10.91 9.18 26.50
N ALA A 243 -11.14 8.13 27.30
CA ALA A 243 -10.09 7.21 27.66
C ALA A 243 -9.59 6.59 26.34
N ARG A 244 -8.50 7.17 25.80
CA ARG A 244 -7.79 6.65 24.62
C ARG A 244 -7.18 5.29 24.96
N ARG A 245 -8.01 4.24 25.02
CA ARG A 245 -7.60 2.97 24.42
C ARG A 245 -7.20 3.32 23.00
N TYR A 246 -5.98 3.00 22.61
CA TYR A 246 -5.59 3.01 21.20
C TYR A 246 -6.71 2.31 20.43
N ARG A 247 -7.45 3.05 19.59
CA ARG A 247 -8.32 2.42 18.61
C ARG A 247 -7.36 1.57 17.79
N LYS A 248 -7.47 0.24 17.90
CA LYS A 248 -6.76 -0.66 16.99
C LYS A 248 -7.06 -0.13 15.58
N PRO A 249 -6.06 0.00 14.70
CA PRO A 249 -6.31 0.44 13.34
C PRO A 249 -7.46 -0.40 12.78
N ARG A 250 -8.56 0.25 12.39
CA ARG A 250 -9.69 -0.43 11.79
C ARG A 250 -9.19 -0.93 10.45
N ILE A 251 -9.06 -2.25 10.31
CA ILE A 251 -8.79 -2.88 9.04
C ILE A 251 -9.96 -2.52 8.13
N GLU A 252 -9.71 -1.74 7.08
CA GLU A 252 -10.71 -1.41 6.06
C GLU A 252 -11.21 -2.71 5.43
N THR A 253 -12.51 -2.83 5.20
CA THR A 253 -13.03 -4.02 4.51
C THR A 253 -12.63 -4.01 3.04
N GLN A 254 -12.59 -5.18 2.40
CA GLN A 254 -12.31 -5.27 0.96
C GLN A 254 -13.32 -4.45 0.12
N ASP A 255 -14.56 -4.30 0.60
CA ASP A 255 -15.58 -3.47 -0.04
C ASP A 255 -15.33 -1.97 0.16
N GLU A 256 -14.89 -1.54 1.36
CA GLU A 256 -14.49 -0.15 1.64
C GLU A 256 -13.31 0.26 0.74
N ILE A 257 -12.30 -0.62 0.60
CA ILE A 257 -11.17 -0.44 -0.32
C ILE A 257 -11.65 -0.36 -1.78
N ASN A 258 -12.50 -1.29 -2.22
CA ASN A 258 -13.01 -1.30 -3.60
C ASN A 258 -13.83 -0.04 -3.93
N GLN A 259 -14.67 0.43 -3.01
CA GLN A 259 -15.44 1.68 -3.18
C GLN A 259 -14.51 2.89 -3.28
N ARG A 260 -13.46 2.96 -2.46
CA ARG A 260 -12.44 4.02 -2.52
C ARG A 260 -11.70 4.00 -3.87
N MET A 261 -11.39 2.83 -4.41
CA MET A 261 -10.77 2.72 -5.74
C MET A 261 -11.72 3.12 -6.86
N LEU A 262 -12.98 2.68 -6.81
CA LEU A 262 -14.02 3.08 -7.75
C LEU A 262 -14.32 4.58 -7.71
N SER A 263 -14.13 5.27 -6.57
CA SER A 263 -14.31 6.73 -6.52
C SER A 263 -13.31 7.49 -7.43
N VAL A 264 -12.14 6.91 -7.71
CA VAL A 264 -11.19 7.48 -8.69
C VAL A 264 -11.76 7.35 -10.09
N GLU A 265 -12.32 6.19 -10.45
CA GLU A 265 -13.01 5.97 -11.73
C GLU A 265 -14.19 6.92 -11.92
N MET A 266 -15.00 7.10 -10.87
CA MET A 266 -16.14 8.02 -10.87
C MET A 266 -15.71 9.47 -11.06
N ALA A 267 -14.67 9.93 -10.36
CA ALA A 267 -14.13 11.27 -10.53
C ALA A 267 -13.61 11.52 -11.97
N VAL A 268 -12.98 10.51 -12.59
CA VAL A 268 -12.58 10.58 -14.01
C VAL A 268 -13.80 10.64 -14.94
N LYS A 269 -14.85 9.84 -14.69
CA LYS A 269 -16.13 9.89 -15.45
C LYS A 269 -16.83 11.25 -15.34
N GLU A 270 -16.90 11.81 -14.14
CA GLU A 270 -17.46 13.16 -13.92
C GLU A 270 -16.64 14.24 -14.64
N ALA A 271 -15.31 14.18 -14.56
CA ALA A 271 -14.42 15.10 -15.26
C ALA A 271 -14.48 14.98 -16.79
N LEU A 272 -14.71 13.77 -17.32
CA LEU A 272 -14.93 13.52 -18.75
C LEU A 272 -16.26 14.13 -19.22
N SER A 273 -17.34 13.86 -18.48
CA SER A 273 -18.66 14.41 -18.75
C SER A 273 -18.69 15.94 -18.71
N ALA A 274 -17.99 16.55 -17.75
CA ALA A 274 -17.86 18.00 -17.63
C ALA A 274 -17.12 18.66 -18.81
N ARG A 275 -16.27 17.92 -19.54
CA ARG A 275 -15.59 18.38 -20.77
C ARG A 275 -16.44 18.21 -22.03
N GLY A 276 -17.53 17.44 -21.96
CA GLY A 276 -18.33 17.04 -23.11
C GLY A 276 -17.65 15.99 -24.01
N GLU A 277 -16.65 15.29 -23.48
CA GLU A 277 -15.97 14.18 -24.14
C GLU A 277 -16.75 12.88 -23.91
N MET A 278 -16.77 11.96 -24.89
CA MET A 278 -17.46 10.66 -24.74
C MET A 278 -16.52 9.48 -24.49
N HIS A 279 -15.21 9.62 -24.75
CA HIS A 279 -14.24 8.56 -24.55
C HIS A 279 -13.03 9.11 -23.81
N PHE A 280 -12.67 8.51 -22.69
CA PHE A 280 -11.49 8.89 -21.91
C PHE A 280 -10.22 8.59 -22.70
N THR A 281 -9.29 9.55 -22.69
CA THR A 281 -7.90 9.32 -23.10
C THR A 281 -7.00 9.71 -21.95
N ASP A 282 -6.14 8.78 -21.58
CA ASP A 282 -5.25 8.84 -20.44
C ASP A 282 -4.05 9.74 -20.77
N ASN A 283 -4.08 10.97 -20.26
CA ASN A 283 -3.00 11.92 -20.44
C ASN A 283 -1.74 11.55 -19.66
N GLU A 284 -1.85 10.65 -18.67
CA GLU A 284 -0.71 10.13 -17.92
C GLU A 284 -0.02 8.98 -18.66
N PHE A 285 -0.77 8.19 -19.43
CA PHE A 285 -0.24 7.08 -20.24
C PHE A 285 -0.76 7.16 -21.68
N PRO A 286 -0.32 8.18 -22.45
CA PRO A 286 -0.92 8.52 -23.73
C PRO A 286 -0.66 7.45 -24.80
N PRO A 287 -1.54 7.31 -25.82
CA PRO A 287 -1.41 6.33 -26.89
C PRO A 287 -0.33 6.75 -27.91
N ASN A 288 0.94 6.78 -27.49
CA ASN A 288 2.10 7.13 -28.30
C ASN A 288 3.40 6.51 -27.74
N ASP A 289 4.52 6.81 -28.40
CA ASP A 289 5.88 6.34 -28.11
C ASP A 289 6.33 6.51 -26.65
N LEU A 290 5.82 7.51 -25.90
CA LEU A 290 6.17 7.73 -24.49
C LEU A 290 5.69 6.59 -23.58
N SER A 291 4.58 5.94 -23.94
CA SER A 291 4.03 4.79 -23.21
C SER A 291 4.62 3.46 -23.70
N LEU A 292 5.27 3.45 -24.87
CA LEU A 292 5.93 2.27 -25.43
C LEU A 292 7.37 2.13 -24.92
N PHE A 293 8.15 3.22 -24.92
CA PHE A 293 9.60 3.18 -24.78
C PHE A 293 10.13 3.93 -23.56
N MET A 294 11.16 3.40 -22.92
CA MET A 294 11.94 4.06 -21.86
C MET A 294 12.89 5.13 -22.44
N ASP A 295 13.48 4.87 -23.61
CA ASP A 295 14.18 5.88 -24.42
C ASP A 295 13.63 5.89 -25.86
N PRO A 296 12.70 6.81 -26.18
CA PRO A 296 12.17 6.98 -27.54
C PRO A 296 13.22 7.28 -28.63
N LYS A 297 14.47 7.59 -28.27
CA LYS A 297 15.56 7.79 -29.24
C LYS A 297 16.22 6.46 -29.66
N ASN A 298 16.11 5.42 -28.85
CA ASN A 298 16.71 4.11 -29.07
C ASN A 298 15.68 2.96 -28.88
N PRO A 299 14.51 3.00 -29.55
CA PRO A 299 13.41 2.07 -29.28
C PRO A 299 13.79 0.60 -29.59
N PRO A 300 13.47 -0.37 -28.72
CA PRO A 300 13.72 -1.79 -28.98
C PRO A 300 13.02 -2.32 -30.24
N PRO A 301 13.69 -3.10 -31.11
CA PRO A 301 13.08 -3.63 -32.34
C PRO A 301 11.83 -4.49 -32.13
N LYS A 302 11.67 -5.12 -30.96
CA LYS A 302 10.46 -5.88 -30.57
C LYS A 302 9.22 -4.99 -30.46
N LEU A 303 9.40 -3.73 -30.09
CA LEU A 303 8.32 -2.77 -29.80
C LEU A 303 8.01 -1.84 -30.99
N GLN A 304 8.97 -1.65 -31.92
CA GLN A 304 8.78 -0.94 -33.19
C GLN A 304 7.75 -1.59 -34.15
N VAL A 305 7.16 -2.72 -33.76
CA VAL A 305 6.08 -3.39 -34.50
C VAL A 305 4.73 -2.68 -34.38
N VAL A 306 4.55 -1.81 -33.38
CA VAL A 306 3.31 -1.06 -33.16
C VAL A 306 3.20 0.00 -34.26
N LEU A 307 2.14 -0.06 -35.07
CA LEU A 307 1.88 0.91 -36.14
C LEU A 307 0.79 1.92 -35.76
N GLU A 308 -0.16 1.51 -34.93
CA GLU A 308 -1.31 2.32 -34.53
C GLU A 308 -1.83 1.89 -33.16
N TRP A 309 -2.55 2.80 -32.49
CA TRP A 309 -3.33 2.50 -31.28
C TRP A 309 -4.80 2.52 -31.65
N MET A 310 -5.56 1.52 -31.21
CA MET A 310 -6.95 1.31 -31.62
C MET A 310 -7.87 1.09 -30.42
N ARG A 311 -9.14 1.48 -30.55
CA ARG A 311 -10.18 1.16 -29.55
C ARG A 311 -10.74 -0.25 -29.77
N PRO A 312 -11.33 -0.91 -28.75
CA PRO A 312 -11.92 -2.24 -28.87
C PRO A 312 -12.92 -2.39 -30.02
N ALA A 313 -13.77 -1.38 -30.21
CA ALA A 313 -14.79 -1.36 -31.26
C ALA A 313 -14.22 -1.31 -32.70
N GLU A 314 -12.92 -1.06 -32.86
CA GLU A 314 -12.21 -1.05 -34.14
C GLU A 314 -11.47 -2.37 -34.34
N ILE A 315 -10.88 -2.91 -33.27
CA ILE A 315 -10.18 -4.21 -33.25
C ILE A 315 -11.13 -5.37 -33.57
N VAL A 316 -12.29 -5.43 -32.89
CA VAL A 316 -13.23 -6.56 -33.01
C VAL A 316 -13.91 -6.62 -34.39
N LYS A 317 -14.12 -5.46 -35.06
CA LYS A 317 -14.68 -5.38 -36.42
C LYS A 317 -13.85 -6.13 -37.47
N GLY A 318 -12.57 -6.36 -37.22
CA GLY A 318 -11.72 -7.18 -38.09
C GLY A 318 -11.97 -8.70 -37.99
N HIS A 319 -12.65 -9.16 -36.93
CA HIS A 319 -12.66 -10.58 -36.55
C HIS A 319 -14.05 -11.21 -36.35
N SER A 320 -15.10 -10.48 -35.97
CA SER A 320 -16.47 -11.04 -35.90
C SER A 320 -17.59 -9.98 -35.78
N ASP A 321 -18.86 -10.41 -35.93
CA ASP A 321 -20.06 -9.63 -35.60
C ASP A 321 -20.30 -9.45 -34.07
N SER A 322 -19.39 -9.94 -33.23
CA SER A 322 -19.52 -9.87 -31.76
C SER A 322 -19.21 -8.46 -31.26
N ARG A 323 -19.86 -8.04 -30.16
CA ARG A 323 -19.49 -6.80 -29.46
C ARG A 323 -18.25 -7.01 -28.57
N PRO A 324 -17.40 -5.99 -28.39
CA PRO A 324 -16.35 -6.04 -27.37
C PRO A 324 -16.95 -6.22 -25.98
N CYS A 325 -16.21 -6.88 -25.10
CA CYS A 325 -16.56 -7.08 -23.70
C CYS A 325 -15.28 -7.12 -22.85
N LEU A 326 -15.40 -6.85 -21.55
CA LEU A 326 -14.28 -6.98 -20.63
C LEU A 326 -13.97 -8.47 -20.40
N PHE A 327 -14.99 -9.24 -20.01
CA PHE A 327 -14.96 -10.69 -19.85
C PHE A 327 -16.11 -11.36 -20.62
N SER A 328 -15.84 -12.50 -21.26
CA SER A 328 -16.81 -13.35 -21.96
C SER A 328 -16.99 -14.67 -21.22
N GLY A 329 -17.69 -14.59 -20.08
CA GLY A 329 -17.88 -15.69 -19.13
C GLY A 329 -16.82 -15.67 -18.03
N ALA A 330 -16.55 -16.83 -17.43
CA ALA A 330 -15.46 -16.96 -16.45
C ALA A 330 -14.11 -16.90 -17.17
N ALA A 331 -13.22 -16.03 -16.72
CA ALA A 331 -11.85 -15.95 -17.21
C ALA A 331 -11.12 -17.29 -17.02
N ASN A 332 -10.37 -17.72 -18.03
CA ASN A 332 -9.65 -18.98 -18.03
C ASN A 332 -8.14 -18.75 -18.22
N PRO A 333 -7.23 -19.55 -17.62
CA PRO A 333 -5.80 -19.44 -17.88
C PRO A 333 -5.45 -19.47 -19.37
N SER A 334 -6.15 -20.30 -20.17
CA SER A 334 -5.94 -20.43 -21.61
C SER A 334 -6.34 -19.19 -22.43
N ASP A 335 -7.05 -18.22 -21.83
CA ASP A 335 -7.34 -16.94 -22.47
C ASP A 335 -6.08 -16.07 -22.54
N VAL A 336 -5.16 -16.14 -21.56
CA VAL A 336 -3.98 -15.26 -21.47
C VAL A 336 -2.92 -15.61 -22.53
N CYS A 337 -2.87 -14.87 -23.64
CA CYS A 337 -1.89 -15.04 -24.72
C CYS A 337 -0.86 -13.90 -24.72
N GLN A 338 0.43 -14.23 -24.58
CA GLN A 338 1.53 -13.27 -24.69
C GLN A 338 1.71 -12.74 -26.12
N GLY A 339 1.95 -11.44 -26.25
CA GLY A 339 2.32 -10.78 -27.51
C GLY A 339 3.82 -10.76 -27.77
N ARG A 340 4.35 -9.62 -28.24
CA ARG A 340 5.77 -9.43 -28.58
C ARG A 340 6.69 -9.09 -27.42
N LEU A 341 6.11 -8.64 -26.30
CA LEU A 341 6.81 -8.11 -25.15
C LEU A 341 7.50 -9.22 -24.33
N GLY A 342 8.59 -8.88 -23.65
CA GLY A 342 9.35 -9.78 -22.77
C GLY A 342 8.71 -10.06 -21.38
N ASP A 343 7.40 -9.89 -21.24
CA ASP A 343 6.66 -9.86 -19.97
C ASP A 343 6.10 -11.23 -19.51
N CYS A 344 6.63 -12.33 -20.05
CA CYS A 344 6.20 -13.71 -19.76
C CYS A 344 6.03 -14.03 -18.26
N TRP A 345 6.81 -13.36 -17.41
CA TRP A 345 6.78 -13.47 -15.95
C TRP A 345 5.46 -12.97 -15.36
N PHE A 346 4.97 -11.83 -15.84
CA PHE A 346 3.70 -11.22 -15.46
C PHE A 346 2.52 -12.06 -15.97
N LEU A 347 2.50 -12.41 -17.26
CA LEU A 347 1.42 -13.21 -17.84
C LEU A 347 1.34 -14.63 -17.27
N SER A 348 2.48 -15.21 -16.88
CA SER A 348 2.51 -16.46 -16.10
C SER A 348 1.81 -16.30 -14.76
N ALA A 349 2.04 -15.20 -14.04
CA ALA A 349 1.37 -14.90 -12.77
C ALA A 349 -0.15 -14.67 -12.96
N VAL A 350 -0.55 -13.89 -13.98
CA VAL A 350 -1.96 -13.65 -14.34
C VAL A 350 -2.70 -14.97 -14.63
N ALA A 351 -2.08 -15.89 -15.38
CA ALA A 351 -2.67 -17.20 -15.66
C ALA A 351 -2.79 -18.09 -14.40
N VAL A 352 -1.84 -18.03 -13.46
CA VAL A 352 -1.97 -18.71 -12.14
C VAL A 352 -3.11 -18.12 -11.32
N LEU A 353 -3.26 -16.79 -11.31
CA LEU A 353 -4.33 -16.10 -10.59
C LEU A 353 -5.71 -16.40 -11.19
N THR A 354 -5.77 -16.63 -12.50
CA THR A 354 -6.99 -16.99 -13.22
C THR A 354 -7.43 -18.43 -12.90
N GLU A 355 -6.50 -19.38 -12.75
CA GLU A 355 -6.80 -20.77 -12.31
C GLU A 355 -7.45 -20.82 -10.92
N VAL A 356 -7.11 -19.88 -10.03
CA VAL A 356 -7.74 -19.74 -8.71
C VAL A 356 -8.96 -18.80 -8.69
N SER A 357 -9.42 -18.32 -9.86
CA SER A 357 -10.59 -17.44 -10.01
C SER A 357 -10.50 -16.09 -9.27
N ARG A 358 -9.30 -15.55 -9.04
CA ARG A 358 -9.08 -14.28 -8.30
C ARG A 358 -8.85 -13.06 -9.19
N ILE A 359 -8.98 -13.19 -10.51
CA ILE A 359 -8.70 -12.09 -11.44
C ILE A 359 -9.68 -10.91 -11.30
N SER A 360 -10.94 -11.18 -10.93
CA SER A 360 -11.96 -10.18 -10.60
C SER A 360 -11.72 -9.48 -9.26
N GLU A 361 -10.73 -9.91 -8.47
CA GLU A 361 -10.25 -9.14 -7.32
C GLU A 361 -9.24 -8.07 -7.74
N VAL A 362 -8.64 -8.18 -8.92
CA VAL A 362 -7.57 -7.28 -9.42
C VAL A 362 -8.12 -6.21 -10.36
N ILE A 363 -8.97 -6.61 -11.30
CA ILE A 363 -9.69 -5.69 -12.19
C ILE A 363 -10.96 -5.27 -11.44
N ILE A 364 -11.00 -4.01 -11.01
CA ILE A 364 -12.05 -3.47 -10.14
C ILE A 364 -13.27 -3.00 -10.94
N SER A 365 -13.07 -2.52 -12.18
CA SER A 365 -14.17 -2.22 -13.09
C SER A 365 -14.95 -3.49 -13.43
N PRO A 366 -16.27 -3.56 -13.16
CA PRO A 366 -17.00 -4.83 -13.22
C PRO A 366 -17.33 -5.27 -14.66
N GLU A 367 -17.54 -4.31 -15.57
CA GLU A 367 -18.05 -4.56 -16.92
C GLU A 367 -17.41 -3.64 -17.97
N TYR A 368 -17.64 -3.96 -19.24
CA TYR A 368 -17.31 -3.08 -20.37
C TYR A 368 -18.12 -1.78 -20.29
N ASN A 369 -17.46 -0.65 -20.53
CA ASN A 369 -18.10 0.68 -20.54
C ASN A 369 -17.74 1.44 -21.82
N GLU A 370 -18.66 2.27 -22.31
CA GLU A 370 -18.49 2.99 -23.59
C GLU A 370 -17.53 4.19 -23.45
N GLU A 371 -17.36 4.70 -22.24
CA GLU A 371 -16.39 5.74 -21.89
C GLU A 371 -14.94 5.27 -22.00
N GLY A 372 -14.71 3.95 -22.01
CA GLY A 372 -13.39 3.35 -22.18
C GLY A 372 -12.47 3.50 -20.97
N ILE A 373 -12.99 3.58 -19.74
CA ILE A 373 -12.24 3.78 -18.49
C ILE A 373 -12.18 2.48 -17.70
N TYR A 374 -10.98 2.06 -17.29
CA TYR A 374 -10.80 0.83 -16.52
C TYR A 374 -9.85 1.03 -15.34
N THR A 375 -10.24 0.48 -14.18
CA THR A 375 -9.53 0.56 -12.91
C THR A 375 -9.01 -0.83 -12.53
N VAL A 376 -7.70 -0.92 -12.36
CA VAL A 376 -6.99 -2.13 -11.92
C VAL A 376 -6.24 -1.80 -10.63
N ARG A 377 -6.14 -2.72 -9.68
CA ARG A 377 -5.34 -2.52 -8.46
C ARG A 377 -4.11 -3.41 -8.40
N PHE A 378 -3.04 -2.87 -7.82
CA PHE A 378 -1.81 -3.61 -7.52
C PHE A 378 -1.37 -3.34 -6.08
N CYS A 379 -0.81 -4.33 -5.40
CA CYS A 379 -0.28 -4.21 -4.05
C CYS A 379 1.22 -3.92 -4.11
N ILE A 380 1.61 -2.65 -4.00
CA ILE A 380 2.98 -2.20 -4.14
C ILE A 380 3.54 -1.82 -2.79
N GLN A 381 4.63 -2.47 -2.39
CA GLN A 381 5.26 -2.32 -1.06
C GLN A 381 4.27 -2.57 0.10
N GLY A 382 3.22 -3.37 -0.13
CA GLY A 382 2.16 -3.68 0.84
C GLY A 382 0.93 -2.78 0.79
N GLU A 383 0.96 -1.69 0.03
CA GLU A 383 -0.16 -0.76 -0.13
C GLU A 383 -0.92 -1.02 -1.43
N TRP A 384 -2.25 -0.99 -1.37
CA TRP A 384 -3.11 -1.22 -2.53
C TRP A 384 -3.29 0.07 -3.34
N VAL A 385 -2.67 0.12 -4.52
CA VAL A 385 -2.66 1.27 -5.44
C VAL A 385 -3.67 1.03 -6.57
N PRO A 386 -4.68 1.93 -6.77
CA PRO A 386 -5.50 1.90 -7.96
C PRO A 386 -4.76 2.55 -9.14
N VAL A 387 -4.87 1.94 -10.31
CA VAL A 387 -4.37 2.42 -11.59
C VAL A 387 -5.53 2.51 -12.55
N VAL A 388 -5.86 3.72 -12.98
CA VAL A 388 -6.89 3.98 -14.00
C VAL A 388 -6.19 4.11 -15.36
N VAL A 389 -6.71 3.41 -16.37
CA VAL A 389 -6.26 3.43 -17.76
C VAL A 389 -7.43 3.60 -18.73
N ASP A 390 -7.15 4.09 -19.93
CA ASP A 390 -8.08 3.99 -21.07
C ASP A 390 -7.93 2.68 -21.86
N ASP A 391 -8.85 2.41 -22.79
CA ASP A 391 -8.84 1.24 -23.69
C ASP A 391 -8.21 1.43 -25.08
N TRP A 392 -7.35 2.44 -25.30
CA TRP A 392 -6.44 2.42 -26.46
C TRP A 392 -5.46 1.25 -26.35
N ILE A 393 -5.49 0.32 -27.29
CA ILE A 393 -4.60 -0.85 -27.33
C ILE A 393 -3.60 -0.69 -28.50
N PRO A 394 -2.29 -0.91 -28.29
CA PRO A 394 -1.28 -0.84 -29.35
C PRO A 394 -1.38 -2.06 -30.29
N CYS A 395 -1.40 -1.83 -31.61
CA CYS A 395 -1.62 -2.84 -32.63
C CYS A 395 -0.50 -2.89 -33.69
N GLU A 396 -0.19 -4.10 -34.18
CA GLU A 396 0.66 -4.30 -35.36
C GLU A 396 -0.09 -3.95 -36.66
N SER A 397 -1.41 -4.12 -36.67
CA SER A 397 -2.31 -3.86 -37.80
C SER A 397 -3.77 -3.90 -37.34
N PRO A 398 -4.76 -3.47 -38.14
CA PRO A 398 -6.16 -3.49 -37.76
C PRO A 398 -6.64 -4.86 -37.26
N GLY A 399 -7.15 -4.91 -36.03
CA GLY A 399 -7.62 -6.14 -35.39
C GLY A 399 -6.53 -7.01 -34.76
N LYS A 400 -5.24 -6.62 -34.82
CA LYS A 400 -4.12 -7.41 -34.30
C LYS A 400 -3.31 -6.61 -33.27
N PRO A 401 -3.61 -6.73 -31.97
CA PRO A 401 -2.79 -6.16 -30.90
C PRO A 401 -1.35 -6.67 -30.93
N ALA A 402 -0.40 -5.85 -30.49
CA ALA A 402 1.02 -6.17 -30.48
C ALA A 402 1.47 -6.89 -29.19
N PHE A 403 0.78 -6.65 -28.08
CA PHE A 403 1.11 -7.15 -26.75
C PHE A 403 0.07 -8.17 -26.27
N ALA A 404 -0.09 -8.39 -24.96
CA ALA A 404 -0.93 -9.47 -24.45
C ALA A 404 -2.41 -9.33 -24.86
N THR A 405 -3.04 -10.46 -25.16
CA THR A 405 -4.42 -10.54 -25.66
C THR A 405 -5.17 -11.71 -25.06
N SER A 406 -6.51 -11.64 -25.09
CA SER A 406 -7.31 -12.86 -24.90
C SER A 406 -7.29 -13.73 -26.17
N LYS A 407 -7.26 -15.05 -25.99
CA LYS A 407 -7.58 -16.05 -27.03
C LYS A 407 -8.96 -15.83 -27.65
N LYS A 408 -9.90 -15.20 -26.93
CA LYS A 408 -11.20 -14.76 -27.44
C LYS A 408 -11.07 -13.32 -27.96
N ALA A 409 -11.17 -13.12 -29.26
CA ALA A 409 -10.91 -11.83 -29.92
C ALA A 409 -11.84 -10.67 -29.50
N ASN A 410 -12.90 -10.93 -28.72
CA ASN A 410 -13.82 -9.92 -28.19
C ASN A 410 -13.61 -9.60 -26.69
N GLU A 411 -12.64 -10.23 -26.01
CA GLU A 411 -12.29 -9.96 -24.61
C GLU A 411 -11.10 -9.01 -24.48
N LEU A 412 -11.17 -8.11 -23.50
CA LEU A 412 -10.19 -7.03 -23.31
C LEU A 412 -9.36 -7.14 -22.03
N TRP A 413 -9.82 -7.92 -21.05
CA TRP A 413 -9.27 -7.90 -19.69
C TRP A 413 -7.75 -8.16 -19.63
N VAL A 414 -7.21 -9.01 -20.51
CA VAL A 414 -5.76 -9.31 -20.58
C VAL A 414 -4.97 -8.07 -20.98
N SER A 415 -5.38 -7.40 -22.06
CA SER A 415 -4.70 -6.22 -22.60
C SER A 415 -4.84 -5.00 -21.68
N ILE A 416 -5.99 -4.83 -21.02
CA ILE A 416 -6.22 -3.78 -20.01
C ILE A 416 -5.33 -4.00 -18.77
N LEU A 417 -5.18 -5.25 -18.32
CA LEU A 417 -4.37 -5.60 -17.15
C LEU A 417 -2.87 -5.40 -17.42
N GLU A 418 -2.37 -5.86 -18.57
CA GLU A 418 -1.00 -5.61 -19.02
C GLU A 418 -0.74 -4.09 -19.17
N LYS A 419 -1.66 -3.35 -19.77
CA LYS A 419 -1.56 -1.88 -19.90
C LYS A 419 -1.51 -1.17 -18.56
N ALA A 420 -2.35 -1.54 -17.60
CA ALA A 420 -2.34 -0.96 -16.26
C ALA A 420 -1.03 -1.24 -15.52
N TYR A 421 -0.44 -2.43 -15.73
CA TYR A 421 0.88 -2.75 -15.19
C TYR A 421 2.00 -1.98 -15.90
N ALA A 422 1.94 -1.82 -17.23
CA ALA A 422 2.86 -0.97 -18.00
C ALA A 422 2.80 0.50 -17.53
N LYS A 423 1.60 1.06 -17.30
CA LYS A 423 1.42 2.40 -16.71
C LYS A 423 2.06 2.52 -15.32
N LEU A 424 1.92 1.50 -14.48
CA LEU A 424 2.49 1.48 -13.14
C LEU A 424 4.03 1.44 -13.14
N HIS A 425 4.63 0.77 -14.12
CA HIS A 425 6.08 0.67 -14.32
C HIS A 425 6.66 1.79 -15.21
N GLY A 426 5.81 2.58 -15.87
CA GLY A 426 6.13 3.78 -16.64
C GLY A 426 6.09 3.62 -18.16
N SER A 427 6.28 2.41 -18.70
CA SER A 427 6.14 2.09 -20.13
C SER A 427 5.94 0.58 -20.34
N TYR A 428 5.56 0.17 -21.55
CA TYR A 428 5.57 -1.24 -21.92
C TYR A 428 7.00 -1.84 -21.92
N GLU A 429 8.01 -1.10 -22.39
CA GLU A 429 9.42 -1.53 -22.33
C GLU A 429 9.88 -1.88 -20.91
N ALA A 430 9.40 -1.16 -19.88
CA ALA A 430 9.73 -1.43 -18.48
C ALA A 430 9.26 -2.81 -17.95
N LEU A 431 8.39 -3.52 -18.68
CA LEU A 431 7.95 -4.87 -18.33
C LEU A 431 8.85 -5.99 -18.91
N GLU A 432 9.83 -5.67 -19.77
CA GLU A 432 10.76 -6.66 -20.29
C GLU A 432 11.67 -7.23 -19.18
N GLY A 433 11.41 -8.48 -18.80
CA GLY A 433 12.14 -9.16 -17.73
C GLY A 433 11.58 -8.88 -16.33
N GLY A 434 11.33 -9.97 -15.59
CA GLY A 434 10.89 -9.97 -14.20
C GLY A 434 10.91 -11.38 -13.63
N LEU A 435 10.33 -11.55 -12.44
CA LEU A 435 10.25 -12.84 -11.75
C LEU A 435 8.78 -13.11 -11.37
N VAL A 436 8.30 -14.35 -11.53
CA VAL A 436 6.86 -14.64 -11.41
C VAL A 436 6.33 -14.34 -10.00
N GLN A 437 7.14 -14.56 -8.95
CA GLN A 437 6.75 -14.21 -7.58
C GLN A 437 6.53 -12.71 -7.39
N ASP A 438 7.25 -11.85 -8.11
CA ASP A 438 7.08 -10.40 -8.00
C ASP A 438 5.73 -9.96 -8.55
N ALA A 439 5.36 -10.44 -9.75
CA ALA A 439 4.02 -10.21 -10.30
C ALA A 439 2.92 -10.83 -9.43
N LEU A 440 3.14 -12.01 -8.85
CA LEU A 440 2.17 -12.63 -7.94
C LEU A 440 1.99 -11.81 -6.64
N VAL A 441 3.06 -11.23 -6.09
CA VAL A 441 2.98 -10.31 -4.94
C VAL A 441 2.22 -9.05 -5.33
N ASP A 442 2.56 -8.43 -6.46
CA ASP A 442 1.91 -7.20 -6.94
C ASP A 442 0.42 -7.40 -7.25
N LEU A 443 0.03 -8.59 -7.72
CA LEU A 443 -1.37 -8.93 -8.00
C LEU A 443 -2.18 -9.34 -6.75
N THR A 444 -1.54 -9.74 -5.64
CA THR A 444 -2.27 -10.36 -4.51
C THR A 444 -1.99 -9.79 -3.12
N GLY A 445 -0.93 -9.00 -2.96
CA GLY A 445 -0.44 -8.56 -1.65
C GLY A 445 0.10 -9.69 -0.78
N GLY A 446 0.36 -10.88 -1.35
CA GLY A 446 0.99 -12.01 -0.68
C GLY A 446 2.49 -11.81 -0.41
N ALA A 447 3.16 -12.89 -0.08
CA ALA A 447 4.60 -12.91 0.22
C ALA A 447 5.36 -13.81 -0.76
N GLY A 448 6.45 -13.31 -1.35
CA GLY A 448 7.21 -13.99 -2.40
C GLY A 448 8.36 -14.86 -1.89
N GLU A 449 8.63 -15.94 -2.62
CA GLU A 449 9.77 -16.84 -2.40
C GLU A 449 10.22 -17.45 -3.74
N GLU A 450 11.53 -17.47 -3.99
CA GLU A 450 12.14 -18.25 -5.07
C GLU A 450 12.89 -19.46 -4.49
N ILE A 451 12.47 -20.65 -4.87
CA ILE A 451 13.19 -21.90 -4.57
C ILE A 451 14.12 -22.20 -5.74
N ASP A 452 15.36 -21.77 -5.59
CA ASP A 452 16.44 -22.04 -6.53
C ASP A 452 16.81 -23.54 -6.50
N MET A 453 16.42 -24.32 -7.52
CA MET A 453 16.53 -25.78 -7.46
C MET A 453 17.96 -26.32 -7.45
N ARG A 454 18.97 -25.52 -7.86
CA ARG A 454 20.40 -25.90 -7.79
C ARG A 454 21.08 -25.46 -6.49
N SER A 455 20.40 -24.69 -5.63
CA SER A 455 20.92 -24.35 -4.30
C SER A 455 21.20 -25.61 -3.48
N SER A 456 22.22 -25.56 -2.62
CA SER A 456 22.62 -26.71 -1.79
C SER A 456 21.46 -27.24 -0.93
N GLN A 457 20.62 -26.35 -0.42
CA GLN A 457 19.45 -26.73 0.38
C GLN A 457 18.37 -27.41 -0.49
N ALA A 458 18.01 -26.84 -1.65
CA ALA A 458 17.03 -27.44 -2.54
C ALA A 458 17.50 -28.81 -3.07
N GLN A 459 18.80 -29.00 -3.32
CA GLN A 459 19.36 -30.30 -3.71
C GLN A 459 19.22 -31.37 -2.60
N LEU A 460 19.37 -30.99 -1.33
CA LEU A 460 19.12 -31.89 -0.19
C LEU A 460 17.62 -32.19 -0.02
N ASP A 461 16.75 -31.19 -0.17
CA ASP A 461 15.30 -31.36 -0.10
C ASP A 461 14.74 -32.13 -1.32
N LEU A 462 15.39 -32.06 -2.48
CA LEU A 462 15.13 -32.92 -3.65
C LEU A 462 15.52 -34.38 -3.37
N ALA A 463 16.75 -34.61 -2.93
CA ALA A 463 17.28 -35.96 -2.66
C ALA A 463 16.51 -36.70 -1.55
N SER A 464 16.01 -35.97 -0.54
CA SER A 464 15.16 -36.51 0.52
C SER A 464 13.67 -36.62 0.14
N GLY A 465 13.28 -36.12 -1.04
CA GLY A 465 11.88 -36.04 -1.48
C GLY A 465 11.02 -34.99 -0.75
N ARG A 466 11.62 -34.19 0.14
CA ARG A 466 10.96 -33.16 0.93
C ARG A 466 10.39 -32.04 0.07
N LEU A 467 11.08 -31.63 -0.99
CA LEU A 467 10.62 -30.56 -1.89
C LEU A 467 9.29 -30.90 -2.57
N TRP A 468 9.07 -32.18 -2.92
CA TRP A 468 7.78 -32.63 -3.45
C TRP A 468 6.65 -32.51 -2.41
N SER A 469 6.94 -32.88 -1.16
CA SER A 469 6.00 -32.73 -0.05
C SER A 469 5.69 -31.26 0.26
N GLN A 470 6.67 -30.35 0.11
CA GLN A 470 6.48 -28.91 0.21
C GLN A 470 5.59 -28.37 -0.91
N LEU A 471 5.79 -28.80 -2.16
CA LEU A 471 4.93 -28.41 -3.29
C LEU A 471 3.47 -28.86 -3.11
N LEU A 472 3.26 -30.11 -2.65
CA LEU A 472 1.93 -30.59 -2.31
C LEU A 472 1.30 -29.76 -1.18
N ARG A 473 2.07 -29.41 -0.14
CA ARG A 473 1.63 -28.53 0.95
C ARG A 473 1.25 -27.15 0.44
N PHE A 474 2.09 -26.51 -0.36
CA PHE A 474 1.80 -25.19 -0.94
C PHE A 474 0.52 -25.19 -1.77
N LYS A 475 0.29 -26.22 -2.59
CA LYS A 475 -0.96 -26.32 -3.36
C LYS A 475 -2.19 -26.60 -2.48
N GLN A 476 -2.04 -27.33 -1.38
CA GLN A 476 -3.10 -27.55 -0.38
C GLN A 476 -3.43 -26.28 0.42
N GLU A 477 -2.42 -25.46 0.72
CA GLU A 477 -2.54 -24.17 1.42
C GLU A 477 -3.06 -23.04 0.51
N GLY A 478 -3.25 -23.29 -0.79
CA GLY A 478 -3.74 -22.30 -1.74
C GLY A 478 -2.67 -21.33 -2.26
N SER A 479 -1.39 -21.59 -2.01
CA SER A 479 -0.28 -20.79 -2.55
C SER A 479 -0.24 -20.85 -4.08
N LEU A 480 0.16 -19.73 -4.66
CA LEU A 480 0.28 -19.56 -6.11
C LEU A 480 1.70 -19.97 -6.53
N LEU A 481 1.80 -20.74 -7.63
CA LEU A 481 3.05 -21.39 -8.04
C LEU A 481 3.40 -21.04 -9.50
N GLY A 482 4.65 -20.66 -9.72
CA GLY A 482 5.26 -20.47 -11.03
C GLY A 482 6.54 -21.30 -11.16
N ALA A 483 7.08 -21.36 -12.38
CA ALA A 483 8.35 -22.01 -12.67
C ALA A 483 9.19 -21.17 -13.65
N GLY A 484 10.50 -21.17 -13.47
CA GLY A 484 11.47 -20.56 -14.39
C GLY A 484 12.30 -21.63 -15.08
N SER A 485 12.44 -21.56 -16.40
CA SER A 485 13.42 -22.37 -17.13
C SER A 485 14.84 -21.82 -16.92
N PRO A 486 15.90 -22.61 -17.19
CA PRO A 486 17.28 -22.14 -17.08
C PRO A 486 17.56 -20.89 -17.91
N SER A 487 18.49 -20.06 -17.43
CA SER A 487 18.93 -18.84 -18.08
C SER A 487 19.32 -19.09 -19.54
N GLY A 488 18.77 -18.29 -20.44
CA GLY A 488 18.93 -18.37 -21.89
C GLY A 488 18.18 -17.22 -22.55
N SER A 489 17.94 -17.31 -23.85
CA SER A 489 17.00 -16.44 -24.56
C SER A 489 15.74 -17.23 -24.92
N ASP A 490 14.61 -16.52 -24.88
CA ASP A 490 13.31 -16.86 -25.46
C ASP A 490 13.40 -17.48 -26.88
N VAL A 491 14.36 -17.10 -27.71
CA VAL A 491 14.58 -17.69 -29.04
C VAL A 491 15.02 -19.17 -28.98
N HIS A 492 15.55 -19.64 -27.85
CA HIS A 492 16.05 -21.00 -27.68
C HIS A 492 15.01 -21.93 -27.06
N VAL A 493 14.30 -22.68 -27.90
CA VAL A 493 13.49 -23.84 -27.50
C VAL A 493 14.38 -25.08 -27.42
N SER A 494 14.31 -25.83 -26.31
CA SER A 494 15.01 -27.11 -26.18
C SER A 494 14.42 -28.19 -27.10
N SER A 495 15.18 -29.26 -27.36
CA SER A 495 14.68 -30.43 -28.12
C SER A 495 13.40 -31.04 -27.51
N SER A 496 13.19 -30.84 -26.21
CA SER A 496 12.04 -31.34 -25.46
C SER A 496 10.81 -30.40 -25.48
N GLY A 497 10.90 -29.26 -26.19
CA GLY A 497 9.83 -28.26 -26.29
C GLY A 497 9.83 -27.17 -25.20
N ILE A 498 10.88 -27.07 -24.38
CA ILE A 498 10.96 -26.08 -23.28
C ILE A 498 11.80 -24.87 -23.70
N VAL A 499 11.16 -23.70 -23.78
CA VAL A 499 11.76 -22.37 -24.00
C VAL A 499 12.70 -22.03 -22.84
N GLN A 500 13.93 -21.61 -23.14
CA GLN A 500 14.92 -21.16 -22.14
C GLN A 500 14.76 -19.67 -21.80
N GLY A 501 15.19 -19.25 -20.62
CA GLY A 501 15.04 -17.87 -20.15
C GLY A 501 13.57 -17.42 -20.02
N HIS A 502 12.66 -18.34 -19.76
CA HIS A 502 11.21 -18.12 -19.87
C HIS A 502 10.47 -18.52 -18.60
N ALA A 503 9.40 -17.78 -18.30
CA ALA A 503 8.51 -18.05 -17.19
C ALA A 503 7.33 -18.93 -17.61
N TYR A 504 6.89 -19.77 -16.67
CA TYR A 504 5.76 -20.68 -16.84
C TYR A 504 4.86 -20.65 -15.61
N SER A 505 3.54 -20.81 -15.80
CA SER A 505 2.60 -21.04 -14.69
C SER A 505 2.68 -22.50 -14.23
N LEU A 506 2.68 -22.75 -12.92
CA LEU A 506 2.56 -24.09 -12.35
C LEU A 506 1.14 -24.25 -11.81
N LEU A 507 0.24 -24.76 -12.66
CA LEU A 507 -1.20 -24.78 -12.39
C LEU A 507 -1.57 -25.85 -11.34
N GLN A 508 -1.07 -27.08 -11.48
CA GLN A 508 -1.43 -28.20 -10.61
C GLN A 508 -0.22 -29.07 -10.25
N VAL A 509 -0.21 -29.55 -9.01
CA VAL A 509 0.73 -30.58 -8.49
C VAL A 509 -0.14 -31.75 -8.04
N ARG A 510 0.10 -32.96 -8.58
CA ARG A 510 -0.69 -34.14 -8.22
C ARG A 510 0.17 -35.40 -8.10
N GLU A 511 -0.20 -36.25 -7.15
CA GLU A 511 0.32 -37.61 -7.02
C GLU A 511 -0.83 -38.59 -7.26
N VAL A 512 -0.75 -39.39 -8.33
CA VAL A 512 -1.84 -40.27 -8.78
C VAL A 512 -1.28 -41.60 -9.25
N ASP A 513 -1.80 -42.70 -8.70
CA ASP A 513 -1.37 -44.09 -9.03
C ASP A 513 0.15 -44.31 -8.93
N GLY A 514 0.83 -43.58 -8.03
CA GLY A 514 2.28 -43.62 -7.84
C GLY A 514 3.09 -42.66 -8.74
N HIS A 515 2.44 -41.99 -9.70
CA HIS A 515 3.07 -40.99 -10.55
C HIS A 515 3.00 -39.60 -9.91
N LYS A 516 4.15 -38.92 -9.84
CA LYS A 516 4.29 -37.52 -9.40
C LYS A 516 4.30 -36.63 -10.62
N LEU A 517 3.23 -35.86 -10.82
CA LEU A 517 2.95 -35.13 -12.05
C LEU A 517 2.68 -33.65 -11.73
N VAL A 518 3.19 -32.78 -12.59
CA VAL A 518 2.92 -31.33 -12.55
C VAL A 518 2.28 -30.90 -13.86
N GLN A 519 1.30 -30.00 -13.75
CA GLN A 519 0.66 -29.35 -14.89
C GLN A 519 1.23 -27.94 -15.01
N ILE A 520 1.78 -27.63 -16.17
CA ILE A 520 2.53 -26.42 -16.45
C ILE A 520 1.90 -25.73 -17.65
N ARG A 521 1.94 -24.40 -17.69
CA ARG A 521 1.47 -23.61 -18.81
C ARG A 521 2.54 -22.67 -19.34
N ASN A 522 2.75 -22.69 -20.66
CA ASN A 522 3.48 -21.69 -21.41
C ASN A 522 2.57 -20.47 -21.69
N PRO A 523 2.88 -19.24 -21.23
CA PRO A 523 2.07 -18.04 -21.48
C PRO A 523 1.97 -17.64 -22.96
N TRP A 524 2.83 -18.19 -23.84
CA TRP A 524 2.73 -17.99 -25.28
C TRP A 524 1.47 -18.62 -25.91
N ALA A 525 0.81 -19.56 -25.23
CA ALA A 525 -0.44 -20.20 -25.69
C ALA A 525 -0.40 -20.75 -27.13
N ASN A 526 0.79 -21.14 -27.61
CA ASN A 526 1.09 -21.55 -28.97
C ASN A 526 1.52 -23.03 -29.04
N GLU A 527 1.94 -23.50 -30.21
CA GLU A 527 2.34 -24.90 -30.45
C GLU A 527 3.66 -25.32 -29.76
N VAL A 528 4.29 -24.44 -28.96
CA VAL A 528 5.55 -24.72 -28.26
C VAL A 528 5.24 -25.31 -26.88
N GLU A 529 4.97 -26.62 -26.89
CA GLU A 529 4.63 -27.44 -25.73
C GLU A 529 5.65 -28.57 -25.51
N TRP A 530 5.66 -29.12 -24.29
CA TRP A 530 6.46 -30.30 -23.94
C TRP A 530 6.11 -31.50 -24.82
N ASN A 531 7.12 -32.17 -25.39
CA ASN A 531 6.94 -33.30 -26.31
C ASN A 531 7.36 -34.67 -25.73
N GLY A 532 7.72 -34.72 -24.45
CA GLY A 532 8.18 -35.94 -23.75
C GLY A 532 7.05 -36.77 -23.11
N PRO A 533 7.37 -37.63 -22.13
CA PRO A 533 6.38 -38.38 -21.35
C PRO A 533 5.31 -37.47 -20.71
N TRP A 534 4.05 -37.89 -20.73
CA TRP A 534 2.87 -37.13 -20.27
C TRP A 534 2.49 -35.87 -21.07
N SER A 535 3.19 -35.56 -22.17
CA SER A 535 2.68 -34.63 -23.20
C SER A 535 1.32 -35.06 -23.76
N ASP A 536 0.57 -34.16 -24.38
CA ASP A 536 -0.78 -34.41 -24.92
C ASP A 536 -0.86 -35.55 -25.95
N SER A 537 0.26 -35.85 -26.63
CA SER A 537 0.37 -36.97 -27.59
C SER A 537 1.01 -38.24 -27.00
N SER A 538 1.36 -38.23 -25.71
CA SER A 538 2.11 -39.31 -25.05
C SER A 538 1.30 -40.60 -24.89
N SER A 539 1.95 -41.74 -25.15
CA SER A 539 1.38 -43.07 -24.93
C SER A 539 1.18 -43.44 -23.45
N GLU A 540 1.75 -42.68 -22.51
CA GLU A 540 1.54 -42.86 -21.05
C GLU A 540 0.08 -42.60 -20.62
N TRP A 541 -0.69 -41.87 -21.44
CA TRP A 541 -2.07 -41.54 -21.16
C TRP A 541 -3.03 -42.73 -21.30
N THR A 542 -3.33 -43.37 -20.17
CA THR A 542 -4.46 -44.29 -20.03
C THR A 542 -5.77 -43.54 -19.76
N ASP A 543 -6.92 -44.13 -20.11
CA ASP A 543 -8.24 -43.52 -19.84
C ASP A 543 -8.49 -43.26 -18.35
N ARG A 544 -7.94 -44.13 -17.48
CA ARG A 544 -7.97 -43.96 -16.03
C ARG A 544 -7.25 -42.69 -15.59
N MET A 545 -6.05 -42.43 -16.15
CA MET A 545 -5.28 -41.23 -15.84
C MET A 545 -5.91 -39.96 -16.43
N ARG A 546 -6.38 -40.02 -17.69
CA ARG A 546 -7.16 -38.93 -18.30
C ARG A 546 -8.33 -38.51 -17.42
N HIS A 547 -9.14 -39.47 -16.95
CA HIS A 547 -10.28 -39.19 -16.10
C HIS A 547 -9.89 -38.61 -14.73
N LYS A 548 -8.89 -39.19 -14.05
CA LYS A 548 -8.45 -38.72 -12.72
C LYS A 548 -7.83 -37.33 -12.72
N LEU A 549 -7.06 -37.00 -13.75
CA LEU A 549 -6.41 -35.70 -13.92
C LEU A 549 -7.33 -34.68 -14.62
N LYS A 550 -8.53 -35.10 -15.06
CA LYS A 550 -9.44 -34.33 -15.93
C LYS A 550 -8.73 -33.80 -17.18
N HIS A 551 -7.72 -34.52 -17.67
CA HIS A 551 -6.98 -34.13 -18.85
C HIS A 551 -7.85 -34.34 -20.10
N VAL A 552 -8.15 -33.23 -20.76
CA VAL A 552 -8.72 -33.17 -22.10
C VAL A 552 -7.54 -32.91 -23.03
N PRO A 553 -7.23 -33.79 -24.01
CA PRO A 553 -6.21 -33.50 -25.01
C PRO A 553 -6.63 -32.27 -25.82
N GLN A 554 -5.90 -31.17 -25.69
CA GLN A 554 -6.18 -29.90 -26.38
C GLN A 554 -4.91 -29.41 -27.04
N SER A 555 -4.81 -29.60 -28.35
CA SER A 555 -3.51 -29.61 -29.04
C SER A 555 -2.75 -28.28 -29.13
N LYS A 556 -3.28 -27.16 -28.60
CA LYS A 556 -2.78 -25.77 -28.74
C LYS A 556 -3.36 -24.83 -27.66
N ASP A 557 -3.01 -25.02 -26.40
CA ASP A 557 -3.34 -24.05 -25.33
C ASP A 557 -2.16 -23.67 -24.42
N GLY A 558 -0.99 -24.28 -24.67
CA GLY A 558 0.23 -24.10 -23.90
C GLY A 558 0.27 -24.91 -22.61
N ILE A 559 -0.78 -25.68 -22.28
CA ILE A 559 -0.92 -26.42 -21.02
C ILE A 559 -0.55 -27.89 -21.24
N PHE A 560 0.49 -28.36 -20.55
CA PHE A 560 0.93 -29.75 -20.62
C PHE A 560 1.17 -30.34 -19.24
N TRP A 561 1.13 -31.67 -19.15
CA TRP A 561 1.62 -32.41 -17.98
C TRP A 561 3.05 -32.90 -18.23
N MET A 562 3.84 -32.98 -17.16
CA MET A 562 5.13 -33.68 -17.16
C MET A 562 5.37 -34.38 -15.83
N SER A 563 6.33 -35.32 -15.81
CA SER A 563 6.74 -35.94 -14.56
C SER A 563 7.56 -34.99 -13.69
N TRP A 564 7.51 -35.18 -12.38
CA TRP A 564 8.36 -34.46 -11.44
C TRP A 564 9.86 -34.69 -11.70
N GLN A 565 10.24 -35.81 -12.30
CA GLN A 565 11.62 -36.11 -12.69
C GLN A 565 12.05 -35.27 -13.90
N ASP A 566 11.18 -35.17 -14.91
CA ASP A 566 11.43 -34.31 -16.08
C ASP A 566 11.50 -32.83 -15.68
N PHE A 567 10.65 -32.40 -14.75
CA PHE A 567 10.66 -31.03 -14.23
C PHE A 567 12.01 -30.66 -13.60
N GLN A 568 12.58 -31.53 -12.76
CA GLN A 568 13.89 -31.32 -12.14
C GLN A 568 15.03 -31.17 -13.16
N ILE A 569 14.90 -31.79 -14.33
CA ILE A 569 15.91 -31.74 -15.40
C ILE A 569 15.78 -30.45 -16.22
N HIS A 570 14.54 -30.03 -16.52
CA HIS A 570 14.28 -28.97 -17.49
C HIS A 570 14.04 -27.58 -16.89
N PHE A 571 13.72 -27.47 -15.61
CA PHE A 571 13.47 -26.20 -14.92
C PHE A 571 14.60 -25.82 -13.96
N ARG A 572 14.65 -24.54 -13.57
CA ARG A 572 15.73 -23.94 -12.77
C ARG A 572 15.27 -23.45 -11.40
N SER A 573 14.10 -22.82 -11.37
CA SER A 573 13.54 -22.14 -10.22
C SER A 573 12.06 -22.45 -10.09
N ILE A 574 11.58 -22.51 -8.85
CA ILE A 574 10.16 -22.57 -8.53
C ILE A 574 9.81 -21.28 -7.79
N TYR A 575 8.79 -20.59 -8.29
CA TYR A 575 8.33 -19.34 -7.71
C TYR A 575 7.09 -19.62 -6.87
N VAL A 576 7.07 -19.16 -5.62
CA VAL A 576 5.97 -19.37 -4.68
C VAL A 576 5.49 -18.02 -4.20
N CYS A 577 4.18 -17.77 -4.28
CA CYS A 577 3.55 -16.64 -3.61
C CYS A 577 2.52 -17.17 -2.61
N ARG A 578 2.76 -16.88 -1.33
CA ARG A 578 1.93 -17.30 -0.20
C ARG A 578 0.96 -16.18 0.11
N VAL A 579 -0.34 -16.39 -0.12
CA VAL A 579 -1.38 -15.40 0.14
C VAL A 579 -1.84 -15.56 1.59
N TYR A 580 -1.52 -14.57 2.43
CA TYR A 580 -1.94 -14.54 3.83
C TYR A 580 -3.19 -13.65 4.01
N PRO A 581 -4.11 -14.00 4.93
CA PRO A 581 -5.17 -13.10 5.36
C PRO A 581 -4.60 -11.77 5.89
N PRO A 582 -5.26 -10.62 5.66
CA PRO A 582 -4.75 -9.31 6.08
C PRO A 582 -4.44 -9.21 7.57
N GLU A 583 -5.18 -9.92 8.42
CA GLU A 583 -5.00 -9.89 9.89
C GLU A 583 -3.71 -10.58 10.35
N MET A 584 -3.07 -11.37 9.48
CA MET A 584 -1.80 -12.03 9.75
C MET A 584 -0.58 -11.17 9.36
N ARG A 585 -0.79 -10.05 8.66
CA ARG A 585 0.26 -9.18 8.13
C ARG A 585 0.54 -8.02 9.09
N TYR A 586 1.79 -7.91 9.52
CA TYR A 586 2.30 -6.79 10.31
C TYR A 586 3.42 -6.12 9.53
N SER A 587 3.18 -4.94 8.97
CA SER A 587 4.14 -4.22 8.12
C SER A 587 4.59 -2.91 8.75
N VAL A 588 5.86 -2.55 8.55
CA VAL A 588 6.45 -1.26 8.93
C VAL A 588 7.31 -0.72 7.80
N HIS A 589 7.17 0.57 7.52
CA HIS A 589 8.01 1.28 6.55
C HIS A 589 9.31 1.76 7.22
N GLY A 590 10.40 1.75 6.47
CA GLY A 590 11.70 2.26 6.91
C GLY A 590 12.52 2.78 5.73
N GLN A 591 13.71 3.33 6.04
CA GLN A 591 14.62 3.84 5.02
C GLN A 591 16.08 3.71 5.47
N TRP A 592 16.94 3.27 4.56
CA TRP A 592 18.38 3.47 4.66
C TRP A 592 18.69 4.85 4.05
N ARG A 593 19.19 5.80 4.86
CA ARG A 593 19.49 7.17 4.43
C ARG A 593 20.53 7.81 5.35
N GLY A 594 21.55 8.43 4.77
CA GLY A 594 22.63 9.09 5.49
C GLY A 594 23.25 8.18 6.55
N TYR A 595 23.09 8.55 7.82
CA TYR A 595 23.63 7.76 8.94
C TYR A 595 22.96 6.40 9.13
N SER A 596 21.73 6.17 8.62
CA SER A 596 21.04 4.88 8.75
C SER A 596 21.37 3.89 7.62
N ALA A 597 22.13 4.31 6.60
CA ALA A 597 22.64 3.42 5.56
C ALA A 597 23.94 2.71 6.05
N GLY A 598 23.79 1.85 7.06
CA GLY A 598 24.91 1.30 7.82
C GLY A 598 25.68 0.15 7.15
N GLY A 599 25.13 -0.46 6.10
CA GLY A 599 25.70 -1.63 5.41
C GLY A 599 25.60 -2.93 6.22
N CYS A 600 26.25 -4.00 5.73
CA CYS A 600 26.20 -5.33 6.35
C CYS A 600 27.02 -5.43 7.65
N GLN A 601 26.88 -6.57 8.34
CA GLN A 601 27.52 -6.87 9.65
C GLN A 601 29.06 -6.78 9.66
N ASP A 602 29.70 -6.76 8.49
CA ASP A 602 31.16 -6.66 8.35
C ASP A 602 31.67 -5.21 8.50
N TYR A 603 30.75 -4.24 8.56
CA TYR A 603 31.06 -2.81 8.72
C TYR A 603 30.75 -2.29 10.12
N ASN A 604 31.63 -1.44 10.67
CA ASN A 604 31.44 -0.81 11.98
C ASN A 604 30.13 0.03 12.07
N SER A 605 29.63 0.52 10.94
CA SER A 605 28.37 1.28 10.80
C SER A 605 27.12 0.42 10.88
N TRP A 606 27.21 -0.92 10.88
CA TRP A 606 26.06 -1.83 10.85
C TRP A 606 24.99 -1.54 11.92
N HIS A 607 25.42 -1.20 13.14
CA HIS A 607 24.52 -0.90 14.26
C HIS A 607 23.66 0.38 14.06
N GLN A 608 24.01 1.20 13.06
CA GLN A 608 23.32 2.45 12.72
C GLN A 608 22.10 2.21 11.81
N ASN A 609 22.02 1.05 11.15
CA ASN A 609 20.85 0.65 10.38
C ASN A 609 19.55 0.75 11.22
N PRO A 610 18.37 0.95 10.58
CA PRO A 610 17.10 0.84 11.26
C PRO A 610 16.96 -0.52 11.95
N GLN A 611 16.37 -0.54 13.13
CA GLN A 611 16.15 -1.77 13.90
C GLN A 611 14.69 -1.82 14.35
N PHE A 612 14.10 -3.01 14.38
CA PHE A 612 12.70 -3.21 14.71
C PHE A 612 12.55 -4.30 15.76
N ARG A 613 11.68 -4.09 16.74
CA ARG A 613 11.31 -5.08 17.75
C ARG A 613 10.13 -5.91 17.26
N LEU A 614 10.29 -7.22 17.25
CA LEU A 614 9.20 -8.18 17.03
C LEU A 614 8.91 -8.89 18.35
N ARG A 615 7.67 -8.79 18.86
CA ARG A 615 7.27 -9.36 20.15
C ARG A 615 5.90 -10.03 20.09
N ALA A 616 5.82 -11.29 20.51
CA ALA A 616 4.55 -11.99 20.73
C ALA A 616 3.77 -11.43 21.94
N THR A 617 2.45 -11.45 21.86
CA THR A 617 1.53 -10.89 22.86
C THR A 617 0.42 -11.88 23.21
N GLY A 618 -0.32 -11.61 24.29
CA GLY A 618 -1.42 -12.49 24.74
C GLY A 618 -0.94 -13.89 25.15
N SER A 619 -1.75 -14.90 24.83
CA SER A 619 -1.43 -16.32 25.03
C SER A 619 -0.19 -16.77 24.27
N ASP A 620 -0.01 -16.23 23.06
CA ASP A 620 0.98 -16.71 22.09
C ASP A 620 2.41 -16.38 22.55
N ALA A 621 2.56 -15.39 23.45
CA ALA A 621 3.84 -15.05 24.09
C ALA A 621 4.46 -16.19 24.93
N SER A 622 3.72 -17.28 25.18
CA SER A 622 4.20 -18.46 25.93
C SER A 622 4.58 -19.66 25.05
N TYR A 623 4.34 -19.59 23.73
CA TYR A 623 4.53 -20.70 22.80
C TYR A 623 5.44 -20.32 21.63
N PRO A 624 6.15 -21.28 21.00
CA PRO A 624 6.93 -21.00 19.80
C PRO A 624 6.00 -20.51 18.67
N ILE A 625 6.34 -19.38 18.05
CA ILE A 625 5.54 -18.78 16.98
C ILE A 625 6.20 -19.04 15.62
N HIS A 626 5.39 -19.43 14.63
CA HIS A 626 5.85 -19.50 13.25
C HIS A 626 5.77 -18.12 12.60
N VAL A 627 6.85 -17.67 11.97
CA VAL A 627 6.91 -16.37 11.28
C VAL A 627 7.47 -16.54 9.87
N PHE A 628 6.88 -15.81 8.93
CA PHE A 628 7.44 -15.60 7.60
C PHE A 628 7.71 -14.09 7.47
N ILE A 629 8.96 -13.71 7.30
CA ILE A 629 9.40 -12.30 7.31
C ILE A 629 9.85 -11.93 5.91
N THR A 630 9.31 -10.84 5.35
CA THR A 630 9.80 -10.27 4.08
C THR A 630 10.40 -8.88 4.29
N LEU A 631 11.45 -8.59 3.53
CA LEU A 631 12.01 -7.26 3.38
C LEU A 631 11.97 -6.90 1.90
N THR A 632 11.12 -5.94 1.55
CA THR A 632 10.93 -5.42 0.20
C THR A 632 11.66 -4.09 0.09
N GLN A 633 12.68 -3.97 -0.77
CA GLN A 633 13.28 -2.66 -1.05
C GLN A 633 12.41 -1.88 -2.03
N GLY A 634 12.20 -0.60 -1.72
CA GLY A 634 11.64 0.35 -2.66
C GLY A 634 12.76 1.01 -3.45
N VAL A 635 12.51 1.29 -4.73
CA VAL A 635 13.50 1.96 -5.58
C VAL A 635 13.54 3.45 -5.28
N SER A 636 14.73 4.04 -5.31
CA SER A 636 14.92 5.47 -5.10
C SER A 636 14.38 6.25 -6.30
N PHE A 637 13.57 7.28 -6.04
CA PHE A 637 12.93 8.09 -7.08
C PHE A 637 13.95 8.73 -8.02
N SER A 638 14.07 8.22 -9.24
CA SER A 638 14.88 8.89 -10.27
C SER A 638 14.24 10.24 -10.60
N ARG A 639 14.98 11.33 -10.35
CA ARG A 639 14.55 12.73 -10.58
C ARG A 639 14.37 13.11 -12.07
N THR A 640 14.35 12.13 -12.98
CA THR A 640 14.43 12.35 -14.43
C THR A 640 13.08 12.52 -15.13
N ALA A 641 11.96 12.21 -14.48
CA ALA A 641 10.61 12.45 -15.02
C ALA A 641 9.70 13.03 -13.93
N ALA A 642 9.14 14.22 -14.17
CA ALA A 642 8.06 14.76 -13.36
C ALA A 642 6.75 14.09 -13.78
N GLY A 643 6.19 13.22 -12.93
CA GLY A 643 4.87 12.63 -13.14
C GLY A 643 4.68 11.24 -12.54
N PHE A 644 5.68 10.35 -12.65
CA PHE A 644 5.48 8.92 -12.36
C PHE A 644 6.39 8.35 -11.28
N ARG A 645 5.79 7.44 -10.49
CA ARG A 645 6.50 6.59 -9.55
C ARG A 645 7.00 5.38 -10.33
N ASN A 646 8.20 5.44 -10.87
CA ASN A 646 8.83 4.29 -11.51
C ASN A 646 9.06 3.20 -10.46
N TYR A 647 8.14 2.24 -10.34
CA TYR A 647 8.42 0.97 -9.68
C TYR A 647 9.15 0.10 -10.70
N GLN A 648 10.41 -0.26 -10.45
CA GLN A 648 11.22 -1.04 -11.40
C GLN A 648 11.00 -2.55 -11.21
N SER A 649 11.11 -3.31 -12.30
CA SER A 649 11.16 -4.77 -12.25
C SER A 649 12.50 -5.25 -11.67
N SER A 650 12.55 -6.50 -11.23
CA SER A 650 13.68 -7.13 -10.53
C SER A 650 14.98 -7.25 -11.34
N HIS A 651 15.01 -6.84 -12.61
CA HIS A 651 16.20 -6.94 -13.49
C HIS A 651 16.94 -5.63 -13.67
N ASP A 652 16.48 -4.51 -13.10
CA ASP A 652 17.23 -3.25 -13.20
C ASP A 652 18.48 -3.26 -12.29
N SER A 653 19.59 -2.88 -12.88
CA SER A 653 20.93 -2.71 -12.32
C SER A 653 21.06 -1.76 -11.12
N GLN A 654 19.97 -1.10 -10.70
CA GLN A 654 19.93 -0.13 -9.61
C GLN A 654 19.44 -0.70 -8.27
N MET A 655 19.00 -1.97 -8.21
CA MET A 655 18.65 -2.63 -6.95
C MET A 655 19.90 -2.95 -6.12
N PHE A 656 19.79 -2.82 -4.79
CA PHE A 656 20.88 -3.14 -3.87
C PHE A 656 20.84 -4.62 -3.47
N TYR A 657 21.98 -5.18 -3.08
CA TYR A 657 22.00 -6.46 -2.39
C TYR A 657 21.49 -6.27 -0.97
N ILE A 658 20.28 -6.76 -0.68
CA ILE A 658 19.63 -6.59 0.62
C ILE A 658 19.69 -7.87 1.44
N GLY A 659 19.72 -7.71 2.77
CA GLY A 659 19.76 -8.78 3.75
C GLY A 659 19.06 -8.38 5.05
N MET A 660 18.67 -9.36 5.87
CA MET A 660 18.19 -9.10 7.23
C MET A 660 18.83 -10.04 8.26
N ARG A 661 18.92 -9.57 9.51
CA ARG A 661 19.35 -10.37 10.67
C ARG A 661 18.29 -10.33 11.76
N ILE A 662 17.93 -11.48 12.33
CA ILE A 662 17.01 -11.61 13.46
C ILE A 662 17.84 -11.99 14.69
N LEU A 663 17.75 -11.17 15.73
CA LEU A 663 18.64 -11.20 16.89
C LEU A 663 17.87 -11.34 18.21
N LYS A 664 18.48 -12.03 19.18
CA LYS A 664 17.96 -12.26 20.54
C LYS A 664 18.47 -11.21 21.55
N THR A 665 18.44 -9.94 21.17
CA THR A 665 18.88 -8.80 22.04
C THR A 665 17.85 -8.42 23.12
N ARG A 666 16.79 -9.22 23.30
CA ARG A 666 15.69 -8.95 24.25
C ARG A 666 14.99 -7.60 23.96
N GLY A 667 14.69 -7.35 22.69
CA GLY A 667 13.97 -6.16 22.21
C GLY A 667 14.71 -4.85 22.44
N ARG A 668 16.05 -4.87 22.35
CA ARG A 668 16.94 -3.70 22.48
C ARG A 668 17.73 -3.52 21.18
N ARG A 669 18.13 -2.28 20.87
CA ARG A 669 19.09 -2.02 19.80
C ARG A 669 20.35 -2.88 19.97
N ALA A 670 20.71 -3.60 18.91
CA ALA A 670 21.98 -4.28 18.76
C ALA A 670 23.10 -3.23 18.64
N ALA A 671 24.22 -3.51 19.32
CA ALA A 671 25.41 -2.66 19.33
C ALA A 671 26.46 -3.18 18.32
N TYR A 672 27.63 -2.55 18.35
CA TYR A 672 28.75 -2.74 17.40
C TYR A 672 29.33 -4.17 17.31
N ASN A 673 29.03 -5.05 18.27
CA ASN A 673 29.51 -6.44 18.30
C ASN A 673 28.33 -7.38 18.52
N ILE A 674 27.74 -7.89 17.43
CA ILE A 674 26.85 -9.05 17.51
C ILE A 674 27.72 -10.28 17.78
N TYR A 675 27.50 -10.99 18.88
CA TYR A 675 28.11 -12.31 19.01
C TYR A 675 27.30 -13.34 18.22
N LEU A 676 27.96 -14.37 17.67
CA LEU A 676 27.29 -15.41 16.87
C LEU A 676 26.09 -16.08 17.59
N HIS A 677 26.10 -16.11 18.92
CA HIS A 677 25.03 -16.67 19.76
C HIS A 677 23.81 -15.75 19.94
N GLU A 678 23.89 -14.49 19.51
CA GLU A 678 22.75 -13.55 19.52
C GLU A 678 21.95 -13.60 18.22
N SER A 679 22.54 -14.07 17.12
CA SER A 679 21.81 -14.29 15.87
C SER A 679 21.00 -15.57 15.94
N VAL A 680 19.70 -15.48 15.68
CA VAL A 680 18.80 -16.65 15.58
C VAL A 680 18.41 -16.98 14.15
N GLY A 681 18.70 -16.10 13.20
CA GLY A 681 18.51 -16.33 11.77
C GLY A 681 18.61 -15.06 10.95
N GLY A 682 18.27 -15.17 9.67
CA GLY A 682 18.37 -14.10 8.69
C GLY A 682 18.38 -14.64 7.27
N THR A 683 18.64 -13.77 6.31
CA THR A 683 18.78 -14.12 4.89
C THR A 683 20.24 -13.99 4.44
N ASP A 684 20.59 -14.63 3.33
CA ASP A 684 21.77 -14.20 2.59
C ASP A 684 21.53 -12.82 1.94
N TYR A 685 22.60 -12.15 1.52
CA TYR A 685 22.50 -10.89 0.78
C TYR A 685 22.32 -11.21 -0.70
N VAL A 686 21.17 -10.84 -1.27
CA VAL A 686 20.85 -11.09 -2.68
C VAL A 686 20.37 -9.81 -3.33
N ASN A 687 20.70 -9.63 -4.61
CA ASN A 687 20.16 -8.55 -5.42
C ASN A 687 18.76 -8.97 -5.89
N SER A 688 17.74 -8.55 -5.13
CA SER A 688 16.33 -8.88 -5.36
C SER A 688 15.45 -7.78 -4.78
N ARG A 689 14.29 -7.55 -5.41
CA ARG A 689 13.27 -6.60 -4.94
C ARG A 689 12.73 -6.97 -3.56
N GLU A 690 12.52 -8.27 -3.32
CA GLU A 690 12.08 -8.84 -2.04
C GLU A 690 13.00 -10.00 -1.63
N ILE A 691 13.25 -10.10 -0.33
CA ILE A 691 13.87 -11.27 0.32
C ILE A 691 12.98 -11.77 1.43
N SER A 692 12.91 -13.09 1.61
CA SER A 692 12.04 -13.72 2.59
C SER A 692 12.77 -14.73 3.49
N CYS A 693 12.22 -14.93 4.71
CA CYS A 693 12.80 -15.80 5.72
C CYS A 693 11.69 -16.49 6.53
N GLU A 694 11.65 -17.83 6.49
CA GLU A 694 10.69 -18.66 7.24
C GLU A 694 11.38 -19.27 8.47
N MET A 695 10.85 -19.05 9.68
CA MET A 695 11.39 -19.65 10.90
C MET A 695 10.35 -19.81 12.02
N VAL A 696 10.72 -20.62 13.02
CA VAL A 696 10.00 -20.69 14.30
C VAL A 696 10.81 -19.93 15.35
N LEU A 697 10.19 -18.93 15.97
CA LEU A 697 10.77 -18.16 17.07
C LEU A 697 10.30 -18.73 18.41
N GLU A 698 11.26 -19.01 19.30
CA GLU A 698 10.99 -19.43 20.67
C GLU A 698 10.36 -18.29 21.51
N PRO A 699 9.67 -18.62 22.62
CA PRO A 699 9.13 -17.61 23.54
C PRO A 699 10.22 -16.69 24.12
N GLU A 700 10.22 -15.41 23.72
CA GLU A 700 11.07 -14.37 24.29
C GLU A 700 10.19 -13.19 24.77
N PRO A 701 9.90 -13.08 26.08
CA PRO A 701 8.96 -12.10 26.61
C PRO A 701 9.30 -10.63 26.32
N LYS A 702 10.55 -10.34 25.97
CA LYS A 702 11.06 -9.01 25.61
C LYS A 702 11.16 -8.78 24.10
N GLY A 703 10.91 -9.81 23.29
CA GLY A 703 10.97 -9.76 21.83
C GLY A 703 12.36 -9.94 21.22
N TYR A 704 12.34 -10.15 19.92
CA TYR A 704 13.49 -10.21 19.02
C TYR A 704 13.74 -8.85 18.38
N THR A 705 14.93 -8.66 17.82
CA THR A 705 15.29 -7.47 17.05
C THR A 705 15.64 -7.86 15.62
N ILE A 706 14.93 -7.28 14.66
CA ILE A 706 15.15 -7.44 13.22
C ILE A 706 15.94 -6.22 12.75
N VAL A 707 17.05 -6.46 12.05
CA VAL A 707 17.88 -5.41 11.44
C VAL A 707 17.93 -5.64 9.93
N PRO A 708 17.13 -4.90 9.14
CA PRO A 708 17.23 -4.86 7.69
C PRO A 708 18.43 -4.00 7.24
N THR A 709 19.21 -4.51 6.28
CA THR A 709 20.49 -3.93 5.87
C THR A 709 20.72 -4.11 4.37
N THR A 710 21.32 -3.12 3.73
CA THR A 710 22.00 -3.30 2.44
C THR A 710 23.37 -3.97 2.65
N ILE A 711 24.02 -4.41 1.57
CA ILE A 711 25.36 -5.02 1.67
C ILE A 711 26.42 -3.97 1.97
N HIS A 712 26.37 -2.79 1.33
CA HIS A 712 27.36 -1.73 1.47
C HIS A 712 26.80 -0.51 2.20
N PRO A 713 27.60 0.18 3.05
CA PRO A 713 27.18 1.44 3.66
C PRO A 713 26.97 2.54 2.62
N GLY A 714 26.05 3.46 2.88
CA GLY A 714 25.72 4.59 2.01
C GLY A 714 24.76 4.26 0.85
N GLU A 715 24.29 3.02 0.72
CA GLU A 715 23.22 2.65 -0.21
C GLU A 715 21.87 3.16 0.34
N GLU A 716 21.27 4.16 -0.32
CA GLU A 716 20.04 4.82 0.13
C GLU A 716 18.79 4.34 -0.62
N ALA A 717 17.86 3.72 0.12
CA ALA A 717 16.56 3.29 -0.40
C ALA A 717 15.50 3.23 0.73
N PRO A 718 14.22 3.51 0.42
CA PRO A 718 13.10 3.11 1.27
C PRO A 718 12.93 1.59 1.27
N PHE A 719 12.30 1.04 2.30
CA PHE A 719 11.94 -0.39 2.35
C PHE A 719 10.69 -0.62 3.20
N VAL A 720 10.10 -1.80 3.03
CA VAL A 720 9.01 -2.29 3.89
C VAL A 720 9.42 -3.64 4.47
N LEU A 721 9.34 -3.73 5.80
CA LEU A 721 9.54 -4.95 6.55
C LEU A 721 8.15 -5.49 6.93
N SER A 722 7.81 -6.69 6.44
CA SER A 722 6.53 -7.35 6.74
C SER A 722 6.77 -8.67 7.50
N VAL A 723 5.96 -8.92 8.53
CA VAL A 723 5.94 -10.18 9.28
C VAL A 723 4.56 -10.80 9.12
N PHE A 724 4.51 -12.02 8.58
CA PHE A 724 3.30 -12.82 8.42
C PHE A 724 3.26 -13.92 9.47
N THR A 725 2.23 -13.91 10.32
CA THR A 725 2.06 -14.93 11.36
C THR A 725 0.62 -15.04 11.85
N LYS A 726 0.24 -16.24 12.33
CA LYS A 726 -1.05 -16.48 13.01
C LYS A 726 -1.07 -15.95 14.44
N ALA A 727 0.11 -15.69 15.04
CA ALA A 727 0.24 -15.23 16.41
C ALA A 727 -0.04 -13.72 16.53
N SER A 728 -0.57 -13.30 17.68
CA SER A 728 -0.73 -11.87 17.98
C SER A 728 0.63 -11.24 18.29
N VAL A 729 1.21 -10.48 17.36
CA VAL A 729 2.53 -9.84 17.52
C VAL A 729 2.45 -8.31 17.51
N ILE A 730 3.50 -7.67 18.02
CA ILE A 730 3.81 -6.25 17.83
C ILE A 730 5.11 -6.18 17.04
N LEU A 731 5.10 -5.37 15.98
CA LEU A 731 6.26 -4.97 15.18
C LEU A 731 6.39 -3.45 15.27
N GLU A 732 7.50 -2.95 15.80
CA GLU A 732 7.71 -1.52 16.10
C GLU A 732 9.18 -1.11 15.95
N PRO A 733 9.52 0.14 15.60
CA PRO A 733 10.92 0.60 15.49
C PRO A 733 11.64 0.72 16.86
N LEU A 734 12.98 0.71 16.84
CA LEU A 734 13.90 0.74 18.01
C LEU A 734 14.97 1.85 17.96
#